data_AF-A0A8E2FCX7-F1
#
_entry.id   AF-A0A8E2FCX7-F1
#
_cell.length_a   1.000
_cell.length_b   1.000
_cell.length_c   1.000
_cell.angle_alpha   90.00
_cell.angle_beta   90.00
_cell.angle_gamma   90.00
#
_symmetry.space_group_name_H-M   'P 1'
#
loop_
_entity.id
_entity.type
_entity.pdbx_description
1 polymer ?
#
loop_
_entity_poly.entity_id
_entity_poly.type
_entity_poly.pdbx_seq_one_letter_code
_entity_poly.pdbx_strand_id
1 'polypeptide(L)'
;MTQERLSVSPTNEPKSAVTNIDNTAITGPYEETKSPGDPGVSQSKFLSDSAACEWWIWELIGVVGSAGAIIGLCILFWMHNNQPTPSWQFTYSVGHGRKTANVTFNAIIEMISTIARLCLLIPITRGLSQLKWAWFAEKERNLIDLTYFEAASRQSLLDSFKLLWTLKLSHFAIVGVFAIILAQGLSFFTQNLATYPVLYRPDLTLNKPLPPNMDELYTKWLQSGDVAPPPELQIARIVNATTYQAQSAGDAPYYNVHLGMKANIWAALYGIDISSDWYTPKFLCSTGNCTWKNYSSLGVCTRCSNITSRLTKNCVPKPSSDLPGFTGCDFSLPNGFSLGGEEGSRRNLMAMNTSLQPLVYTNYEMPIAVVQSIRAYNTSTANSTSSVNASECVLVPCVIKYGMAYSALYPDVRKTGYNGPVFMENADSIWDNYTFNEDGITINPQPNTTANDTTKFTMDRRTYLGLKYYVEALFNGFVQGGVSESLSFLSDNRTQNVTASTADAMQAVYLPGTLGCFDVYMNVVWDANMCALINTGVAMTNIIRRYAYSIRTYSIAGETFELQSFVVIRWIWILPVAGLWFLSFITLLGTIWKTRRMGLKVWCGNPLALVFLGLSREELEKVNRDELIEGGPARRAFKVQLRLTNGQAKLFRSR
;
A
#
# COMPACT_ATOMS: atom_id res chain seq x y z
N MET A 1 -20.88 -2.79 36.93
CA MET A 1 -20.93 -2.32 38.33
C MET A 1 -20.34 -0.92 38.30
N THR A 2 -21.03 0.18 38.57
CA THR A 2 -22.25 0.45 39.36
C THR A 2 -23.04 1.57 38.65
N GLN A 3 -24.37 1.49 38.76
CA GLN A 3 -25.37 2.42 38.25
C GLN A 3 -25.42 3.71 39.07
N GLU A 4 -25.89 4.81 38.46
CA GLU A 4 -27.09 5.49 38.97
C GLU A 4 -27.87 6.21 37.85
N ARG A 5 -29.20 6.13 37.98
CA ARG A 5 -30.28 6.50 37.04
C ARG A 5 -30.81 7.90 37.33
N LEU A 6 -31.56 8.47 36.38
CA LEU A 6 -32.98 8.93 36.48
C LEU A 6 -33.26 9.90 35.32
N SER A 7 -33.81 9.45 34.18
CA SER A 7 -35.24 9.25 33.82
C SER A 7 -36.01 10.53 33.46
N VAL A 8 -36.35 10.61 32.18
CA VAL A 8 -37.21 11.54 31.42
C VAL A 8 -38.67 11.02 31.50
N SER A 9 -39.71 11.86 31.65
CA SER A 9 -40.66 12.38 30.61
C SER A 9 -42.11 12.25 31.14
N PRO A 10 -43.20 12.65 30.43
CA PRO A 10 -43.56 13.85 29.64
C PRO A 10 -44.99 14.36 30.03
N THR A 11 -45.66 15.07 29.08
CA THR A 11 -47.12 15.35 28.92
C THR A 11 -47.57 16.73 29.42
N ASN A 12 -48.36 17.56 28.73
CA ASN A 12 -49.15 17.49 27.49
C ASN A 12 -49.44 18.94 27.01
N GLU A 13 -49.55 19.17 25.71
CA GLU A 13 -50.38 20.27 25.13
C GLU A 13 -51.87 19.84 25.15
N PRO A 14 -52.88 20.74 25.21
CA PRO A 14 -53.38 21.37 23.97
C PRO A 14 -54.14 22.74 24.04
N LYS A 15 -54.15 23.41 22.88
CA LYS A 15 -55.21 24.23 22.22
C LYS A 15 -55.65 25.64 22.71
N SER A 16 -55.32 26.62 21.86
CA SER A 16 -56.09 27.77 21.32
C SER A 16 -57.29 28.38 22.08
N ALA A 17 -57.24 29.71 22.29
CA ALA A 17 -58.37 30.64 22.07
C ALA A 17 -57.88 32.11 22.00
N VAL A 18 -58.55 32.88 21.14
CA VAL A 18 -58.35 34.29 20.77
C VAL A 18 -59.06 35.21 21.75
N THR A 19 -58.48 36.38 22.09
CA THR A 19 -59.23 37.65 22.26
C THR A 19 -58.32 38.90 22.26
N ASN A 20 -58.75 39.84 21.41
CA ASN A 20 -58.56 41.29 21.33
C ASN A 20 -57.74 42.03 22.40
N ILE A 21 -56.85 42.93 21.95
CA ILE A 21 -56.59 44.21 22.62
C ILE A 21 -56.54 45.34 21.57
N ASP A 22 -57.26 46.40 21.92
CA ASP A 22 -57.67 47.55 21.12
C ASP A 22 -56.56 48.48 20.61
N ASN A 23 -56.95 49.21 19.56
CA ASN A 23 -56.33 50.42 19.04
C ASN A 23 -56.16 51.48 20.13
N THR A 24 -54.92 51.85 20.45
CA THR A 24 -54.62 53.13 21.09
C THR A 24 -53.43 53.79 20.39
N ALA A 25 -53.68 54.97 19.84
CA ALA A 25 -52.67 55.88 19.33
C ALA A 25 -51.82 56.36 20.51
N ILE A 26 -50.52 56.05 20.49
CA ILE A 26 -49.56 56.62 21.44
C ILE A 26 -48.93 57.85 20.77
N THR A 27 -49.55 59.01 20.97
CA THR A 27 -48.88 60.30 20.91
C THR A 27 -48.30 60.59 22.29
N GLY A 28 -46.97 60.58 22.42
CA GLY A 28 -46.27 61.08 23.61
C GLY A 28 -45.19 62.06 23.19
N PRO A 29 -45.10 63.27 23.80
CA PRO A 29 -44.02 64.20 23.53
C PRO A 29 -42.77 63.78 24.32
N TYR A 30 -41.62 63.72 23.66
CA TYR A 30 -40.33 63.60 24.35
C TYR A 30 -39.60 64.94 24.28
N GLU A 31 -39.50 65.61 25.44
CA GLU A 31 -38.54 66.69 25.70
C GLU A 31 -37.12 66.11 25.79
N GLU A 32 -36.17 66.74 25.09
CA GLU A 32 -34.73 66.46 25.20
C GLU A 32 -34.15 67.14 26.44
N THR A 33 -33.55 66.34 27.32
CA THR A 33 -32.56 66.83 28.30
C THR A 33 -31.18 66.89 27.65
N LYS A 34 -30.61 68.10 27.54
CA LYS A 34 -29.21 68.33 27.16
C LYS A 34 -28.27 68.14 28.35
N SER A 35 -27.12 67.48 28.14
CA SER A 35 -25.91 67.67 28.93
C SER A 35 -24.65 67.34 28.08
N PRO A 36 -23.47 67.97 28.31
CA PRO A 36 -22.49 68.30 27.25
C PRO A 36 -21.11 67.60 27.33
N GLY A 37 -20.37 67.60 26.20
CA GLY A 37 -18.92 67.34 26.01
C GLY A 37 -18.50 65.86 26.04
N ASP A 38 -17.67 65.26 25.18
CA ASP A 38 -16.65 65.61 24.16
C ASP A 38 -16.20 64.23 23.53
N PRO A 39 -15.25 64.04 22.57
CA PRO A 39 -14.80 64.77 21.39
C PRO A 39 -14.98 63.98 20.05
N GLY A 40 -14.64 64.60 18.92
CA GLY A 40 -14.91 64.12 17.54
C GLY A 40 -14.20 62.84 17.08
N VAL A 41 -14.82 61.67 17.31
CA VAL A 41 -14.39 60.36 16.75
C VAL A 41 -15.44 59.68 15.86
N SER A 42 -16.67 60.20 15.70
CA SER A 42 -17.72 59.48 14.94
C SER A 42 -17.91 59.92 13.47
N GLN A 43 -17.39 61.08 13.05
CA GLN A 43 -17.70 61.65 11.72
C GLN A 43 -16.72 61.22 10.61
N SER A 44 -15.42 61.10 10.91
CA SER A 44 -14.40 60.71 9.92
C SER A 44 -14.51 59.25 9.49
N LYS A 45 -14.85 58.35 10.42
CA LYS A 45 -15.05 56.92 10.15
C LYS A 45 -16.31 56.68 9.31
N PHE A 46 -17.38 57.45 9.56
CA PHE A 46 -18.65 57.36 8.82
C PHE A 46 -18.52 57.88 7.38
N LEU A 47 -17.75 58.96 7.17
CA LEU A 47 -17.44 59.49 5.83
C LEU A 47 -16.47 58.58 5.05
N SER A 48 -15.48 57.99 5.71
CA SER A 48 -14.55 57.01 5.11
C SER A 48 -15.27 55.75 4.64
N ASP A 49 -16.18 55.19 5.44
CA ASP A 49 -16.98 54.02 5.05
C ASP A 49 -17.98 54.34 3.93
N SER A 50 -18.51 55.57 3.88
CA SER A 50 -19.36 56.05 2.79
C SER A 50 -18.60 56.19 1.47
N ALA A 51 -17.39 56.75 1.49
CA ALA A 51 -16.56 56.95 0.29
C ALA A 51 -16.00 55.63 -0.26
N ALA A 52 -15.56 54.71 0.62
CA ALA A 52 -15.08 53.39 0.21
C ALA A 52 -16.17 52.56 -0.51
N CYS A 53 -17.44 52.82 -0.17
CA CYS A 53 -18.60 52.21 -0.81
C CYS A 53 -18.93 52.78 -2.18
N GLU A 54 -18.77 54.10 -2.38
CA GLU A 54 -18.98 54.71 -3.69
C GLU A 54 -17.99 54.18 -4.74
N TRP A 55 -16.78 53.76 -4.31
CA TRP A 55 -15.69 53.31 -5.18
C TRP A 55 -15.51 51.78 -5.31
N TRP A 56 -16.38 50.95 -4.69
CA TRP A 56 -16.32 49.47 -4.75
C TRP A 56 -14.93 48.88 -4.38
N ILE A 57 -14.17 49.57 -3.54
CA ILE A 57 -12.75 49.24 -3.26
C ILE A 57 -12.63 47.89 -2.55
N TRP A 58 -13.49 47.62 -1.57
CA TRP A 58 -13.46 46.38 -0.79
C TRP A 58 -13.86 45.15 -1.63
N GLU A 59 -14.75 45.35 -2.59
CA GLU A 59 -15.18 44.32 -3.53
C GLU A 59 -14.05 43.96 -4.50
N LEU A 60 -13.31 44.96 -4.98
CA LEU A 60 -12.13 44.74 -5.82
C LEU A 60 -11.02 44.01 -5.05
N ILE A 61 -10.75 44.43 -3.81
CA ILE A 61 -9.80 43.74 -2.92
C ILE A 61 -10.23 42.28 -2.69
N GLY A 62 -11.52 42.03 -2.49
CA GLY A 62 -12.05 40.67 -2.32
C GLY A 62 -11.86 39.78 -3.56
N VAL A 63 -12.14 40.29 -4.76
CA VAL A 63 -11.96 39.55 -6.02
C VAL A 63 -10.48 39.29 -6.32
N VAL A 64 -9.62 40.29 -6.13
CA VAL A 64 -8.17 40.17 -6.37
C VAL A 64 -7.51 39.26 -5.33
N GLY A 65 -7.86 39.42 -4.05
CA GLY A 65 -7.36 38.59 -2.96
C GLY A 65 -7.75 37.12 -3.11
N SER A 66 -8.99 36.84 -3.53
CA SER A 66 -9.42 35.48 -3.83
C SER A 66 -8.76 34.88 -5.07
N ALA A 67 -8.52 35.67 -6.12
CA ALA A 67 -7.74 35.22 -7.27
C ALA A 67 -6.31 34.81 -6.86
N GLY A 68 -5.65 35.63 -6.02
CA GLY A 68 -4.33 35.31 -5.47
C GLY A 68 -4.31 34.03 -4.65
N ALA A 69 -5.31 33.81 -3.80
CA ALA A 69 -5.42 32.59 -2.99
C ALA A 69 -5.65 31.33 -3.86
N ILE A 70 -6.49 31.41 -4.89
CA ILE A 70 -6.72 30.30 -5.84
C ILE A 70 -5.44 30.00 -6.63
N ILE A 71 -4.72 31.02 -7.11
CA ILE A 71 -3.43 30.84 -7.79
C ILE A 71 -2.41 30.18 -6.85
N GLY A 72 -2.34 30.62 -5.58
CA GLY A 72 -1.47 30.01 -4.57
C GLY A 72 -1.79 28.52 -4.35
N LEU A 73 -3.08 28.16 -4.33
CA LEU A 73 -3.53 26.77 -4.23
C LEU A 73 -3.15 25.95 -5.47
N CYS A 74 -3.26 26.51 -6.68
CA CYS A 74 -2.78 25.87 -7.91
C CYS A 74 -1.26 25.66 -7.91
N ILE A 75 -0.47 26.63 -7.42
CA ILE A 75 0.99 26.52 -7.33
C ILE A 75 1.37 25.43 -6.32
N LEU A 76 0.76 25.43 -5.14
CA LEU A 76 0.98 24.40 -4.11
C LEU A 76 0.75 23.00 -4.69
N PHE A 77 -0.34 22.85 -5.43
CA PHE A 77 -0.69 21.61 -6.11
C PHE A 77 0.29 21.23 -7.21
N TRP A 78 0.66 22.16 -8.07
CA TRP A 78 1.64 21.88 -9.12
C TRP A 78 2.99 21.42 -8.54
N MET A 79 3.45 22.03 -7.45
CA MET A 79 4.71 21.66 -6.78
C MET A 79 4.66 20.28 -6.10
N HIS A 80 3.51 19.89 -5.53
CA HIS A 80 3.36 18.66 -4.76
C HIS A 80 2.65 17.52 -5.50
N ASN A 81 2.32 17.69 -6.79
CA ASN A 81 1.70 16.64 -7.57
C ASN A 81 2.68 15.48 -7.81
N ASN A 82 2.25 14.25 -7.53
CA ASN A 82 3.05 13.02 -7.61
C ASN A 82 4.29 13.00 -6.69
N GLN A 83 4.29 13.82 -5.64
CA GLN A 83 5.34 13.83 -4.63
C GLN A 83 4.86 13.09 -3.37
N PRO A 84 5.79 12.56 -2.54
CA PRO A 84 5.44 12.01 -1.24
C PRO A 84 4.78 13.09 -0.38
N THR A 85 3.84 12.68 0.47
CA THR A 85 3.12 13.59 1.36
C THR A 85 4.10 14.37 2.24
N PRO A 86 4.18 15.70 2.11
CA PRO A 86 5.07 16.49 2.95
C PRO A 86 4.53 16.48 4.38
N SER A 87 5.38 16.13 5.34
CA SER A 87 5.12 16.33 6.77
C SER A 87 5.93 17.53 7.24
N TRP A 88 5.29 18.70 7.34
CA TRP A 88 5.96 19.88 7.89
C TRP A 88 5.98 19.79 9.41
N GLN A 89 7.18 19.74 9.98
CA GLN A 89 7.39 19.71 11.42
C GLN A 89 7.78 21.11 11.89
N PHE A 90 7.00 21.70 12.79
CA PHE A 90 7.35 22.96 13.44
C PHE A 90 7.72 22.70 14.90
N THR A 91 8.94 23.06 15.28
CA THR A 91 9.43 22.92 16.65
C THR A 91 9.19 24.21 17.39
N TYR A 92 8.42 24.15 18.48
CA TYR A 92 8.17 25.29 19.36
C TYR A 92 8.60 24.97 20.80
N SER A 93 9.17 25.95 21.49
CA SER A 93 9.59 25.79 22.89
C SER A 93 8.45 26.24 23.79
N VAL A 94 7.99 25.37 24.68
CA VAL A 94 7.04 25.73 25.74
C VAL A 94 7.70 25.38 27.07
N GLY A 95 8.15 26.41 27.80
CA GLY A 95 8.93 26.22 29.02
C GLY A 95 10.31 25.58 28.76
N HIS A 96 10.73 24.69 29.65
CA HIS A 96 12.01 23.96 29.58
C HIS A 96 11.99 22.75 28.61
N GLY A 97 10.94 22.59 27.79
CA GLY A 97 10.80 21.47 26.85
C GLY A 97 10.54 21.93 25.42
N ARG A 98 11.19 21.27 24.44
CA ARG A 98 10.88 21.43 23.01
C ARG A 98 9.75 20.46 22.63
N LYS A 99 8.69 20.97 22.01
CA LYS A 99 7.60 20.17 21.43
C LYS A 99 7.55 20.39 19.91
N THR A 100 7.24 19.34 19.18
CA THR A 100 7.09 19.36 17.71
C THR A 100 5.62 19.18 17.34
N ALA A 101 5.07 20.10 16.55
CA ALA A 101 3.75 19.97 15.95
C ALA A 101 3.88 19.63 14.46
N ASN A 102 3.11 18.64 14.00
CA ASN A 102 3.06 18.23 12.60
C ASN A 102 1.85 18.87 11.92
N VAL A 103 2.07 19.61 10.84
CA VAL A 103 1.00 20.19 10.02
C VAL A 103 0.78 19.29 8.80
N THR A 104 -0.46 18.85 8.61
CA THR A 104 -0.82 17.98 7.48
C THR A 104 -1.03 18.79 6.19
N PHE A 105 -0.81 18.15 5.04
CA PHE A 105 -1.09 18.76 3.73
C PHE A 105 -2.52 19.30 3.61
N ASN A 106 -3.50 18.52 4.09
CA ASN A 106 -4.91 18.92 4.12
C ASN A 106 -5.18 20.18 4.96
N ALA A 107 -4.45 20.38 6.06
CA ALA A 107 -4.64 21.57 6.89
C ALA A 107 -4.27 22.86 6.13
N ILE A 108 -3.20 22.82 5.31
CA ILE A 108 -2.79 23.98 4.50
C ILE A 108 -3.81 24.23 3.37
N ILE A 109 -4.31 23.18 2.72
CA ILE A 109 -5.36 23.31 1.69
C ILE A 109 -6.58 23.99 2.29
N GLU A 110 -7.05 23.54 3.46
CA GLU A 110 -8.25 24.10 4.10
C GLU A 110 -8.03 25.54 4.58
N MET A 111 -6.82 25.88 5.03
CA MET A 111 -6.49 27.25 5.40
C MET A 111 -6.57 28.21 4.20
N ILE A 112 -5.92 27.85 3.09
CA ILE A 112 -5.90 28.69 1.87
C ILE A 112 -7.31 28.77 1.25
N SER A 113 -8.06 27.66 1.21
CA SER A 113 -9.43 27.64 0.70
C SER A 113 -10.38 28.50 1.54
N THR A 114 -10.24 28.46 2.86
CA THR A 114 -11.04 29.28 3.78
C THR A 114 -10.77 30.77 3.56
N ILE A 115 -9.51 31.16 3.38
CA ILE A 115 -9.15 32.56 3.04
C ILE A 115 -9.76 32.96 1.70
N ALA A 116 -9.62 32.12 0.67
CA ALA A 116 -10.22 32.38 -0.65
C ALA A 116 -11.74 32.57 -0.56
N ARG A 117 -12.42 31.74 0.21
CA ARG A 117 -13.87 31.81 0.46
C ARG A 117 -14.28 33.12 1.11
N LEU A 118 -13.58 33.54 2.17
CA LEU A 118 -13.89 34.78 2.89
C LEU A 118 -13.73 35.99 1.97
N CYS A 119 -12.66 36.02 1.16
CA CYS A 119 -12.45 37.07 0.16
C CYS A 119 -13.53 37.08 -0.93
N LEU A 120 -13.98 35.91 -1.39
CA LEU A 120 -15.06 35.79 -2.40
C LEU A 120 -16.42 36.27 -1.88
N LEU A 121 -16.70 36.10 -0.59
CA LEU A 121 -17.98 36.48 0.00
C LEU A 121 -18.16 37.99 0.13
N ILE A 122 -17.08 38.77 0.20
CA ILE A 122 -17.14 40.24 0.27
C ILE A 122 -17.91 40.86 -0.93
N PRO A 123 -17.49 40.65 -2.19
CA PRO A 123 -18.20 41.19 -3.36
C PRO A 123 -19.61 40.61 -3.53
N ILE A 124 -19.83 39.33 -3.19
CA ILE A 124 -21.15 38.69 -3.32
C ILE A 124 -22.17 39.32 -2.36
N THR A 125 -21.80 39.44 -1.07
CA THR A 125 -22.70 39.94 -0.02
C THR A 125 -23.00 41.43 -0.18
N ARG A 126 -21.98 42.24 -0.51
CA ARG A 126 -22.16 43.67 -0.79
C ARG A 126 -22.90 43.91 -2.10
N GLY A 127 -22.60 43.14 -3.14
CA GLY A 127 -23.34 43.14 -4.40
C GLY A 127 -24.82 42.85 -4.21
N LEU A 128 -25.17 41.80 -3.46
CA LEU A 128 -26.56 41.48 -3.13
C LEU A 128 -27.25 42.60 -2.32
N SER A 129 -26.53 43.19 -1.37
CA SER A 129 -27.03 44.32 -0.58
C SER A 129 -27.37 45.54 -1.45
N GLN A 130 -26.62 45.77 -2.53
CA GLN A 130 -26.91 46.82 -3.51
C GLN A 130 -28.03 46.43 -4.49
N LEU A 131 -28.07 45.18 -4.94
CA LEU A 131 -29.12 44.68 -5.84
C LEU A 131 -30.51 44.64 -5.19
N LYS A 132 -30.57 44.59 -3.85
CA LYS A 132 -31.79 44.82 -3.08
C LYS A 132 -32.48 46.13 -3.48
N TRP A 133 -31.71 47.22 -3.56
CA TRP A 133 -32.24 48.54 -3.94
C TRP A 133 -32.65 48.59 -5.41
N ALA A 134 -31.91 47.91 -6.27
CA ALA A 134 -32.26 47.75 -7.68
C ALA A 134 -33.61 47.02 -7.87
N TRP A 135 -33.93 46.05 -7.02
CA TRP A 135 -35.21 45.33 -7.04
C TRP A 135 -36.40 46.23 -6.68
N PHE A 136 -36.26 47.04 -5.63
CA PHE A 136 -37.32 47.96 -5.19
C PHE A 136 -37.44 49.22 -6.07
N ALA A 137 -36.38 49.61 -6.77
CA ALA A 137 -36.41 50.74 -7.71
C ALA A 137 -37.21 50.44 -8.98
N GLU A 138 -37.28 49.17 -9.39
CA GLU A 138 -37.86 48.77 -10.68
C GLU A 138 -39.39 48.70 -10.64
N LYS A 139 -39.98 48.17 -9.56
CA LYS A 139 -41.43 48.00 -9.37
C LYS A 139 -41.83 48.06 -7.89
N GLU A 140 -43.09 48.39 -7.62
CA GLU A 140 -43.68 48.28 -6.28
C GLU A 140 -43.75 46.79 -5.86
N ARG A 141 -43.15 46.46 -4.70
CA ARG A 141 -43.01 45.09 -4.18
C ARG A 141 -43.31 45.03 -2.68
N ASN A 142 -43.52 43.82 -2.17
CA ASN A 142 -43.77 43.57 -0.76
C ASN A 142 -42.49 43.79 0.07
N LEU A 143 -42.63 44.36 1.27
CA LEU A 143 -41.52 44.61 2.18
C LEU A 143 -40.89 43.33 2.76
N ILE A 144 -41.58 42.19 2.70
CA ILE A 144 -41.00 40.90 3.11
C ILE A 144 -39.82 40.47 2.21
N ASP A 145 -39.76 40.95 0.96
CA ASP A 145 -38.62 40.68 0.08
C ASP A 145 -37.33 41.29 0.65
N LEU A 146 -37.44 42.38 1.41
CA LEU A 146 -36.31 43.04 2.06
C LEU A 146 -35.63 42.12 3.07
N THR A 147 -36.43 41.38 3.86
CA THR A 147 -35.90 40.47 4.87
C THR A 147 -35.23 39.25 4.23
N TYR A 148 -35.75 38.77 3.09
CA TYR A 148 -35.10 37.70 2.32
C TYR A 148 -33.76 38.15 1.72
N PHE A 149 -33.67 39.37 1.17
CA PHE A 149 -32.40 39.91 0.67
C PHE A 149 -31.37 40.09 1.79
N GLU A 150 -31.79 40.60 2.95
CA GLU A 150 -30.89 40.79 4.10
C GLU A 150 -30.42 39.46 4.70
N ALA A 151 -31.33 38.50 4.88
CA ALA A 151 -31.00 37.17 5.38
C ALA A 151 -30.09 36.40 4.41
N ALA A 152 -30.33 36.51 3.09
CA ALA A 152 -29.47 35.91 2.08
C ALA A 152 -28.07 36.56 2.08
N SER A 153 -27.97 37.89 2.21
CA SER A 153 -26.67 38.57 2.31
C SER A 153 -25.87 38.19 3.56
N ARG A 154 -26.55 37.74 4.61
CA ARG A 154 -25.95 37.16 5.83
C ARG A 154 -25.65 35.66 5.72
N GLN A 155 -25.73 35.09 4.51
CA GLN A 155 -25.38 33.71 4.19
C GLN A 155 -26.35 32.64 4.72
N SER A 156 -27.60 33.01 5.05
CA SER A 156 -28.65 32.05 5.42
C SER A 156 -29.07 31.21 4.19
N LEU A 157 -28.88 29.89 4.26
CA LEU A 157 -29.23 28.97 3.17
C LEU A 157 -30.75 28.92 2.91
N LEU A 158 -31.56 28.84 3.96
CA LEU A 158 -33.01 28.72 3.84
C LEU A 158 -33.63 29.95 3.17
N ASP A 159 -33.15 31.14 3.54
CA ASP A 159 -33.68 32.38 2.98
C ASP A 159 -33.11 32.67 1.59
N SER A 160 -31.92 32.15 1.27
CA SER A 160 -31.38 32.14 -0.10
C SER A 160 -32.28 31.33 -1.04
N PHE A 161 -32.76 30.15 -0.63
CA PHE A 161 -33.73 29.37 -1.42
C PHE A 161 -35.07 30.07 -1.58
N LYS A 162 -35.61 30.66 -0.50
CA LYS A 162 -36.84 31.46 -0.56
C LYS A 162 -36.69 32.64 -1.53
N LEU A 163 -35.56 33.35 -1.47
CA LEU A 163 -35.25 34.47 -2.36
C LEU A 163 -35.18 34.04 -3.83
N LEU A 164 -34.68 32.83 -4.11
CA LEU A 164 -34.62 32.29 -5.47
C LEU A 164 -36.03 32.03 -6.03
N TRP A 165 -36.96 31.57 -5.17
CA TRP A 165 -38.36 31.38 -5.51
C TRP A 165 -39.11 32.71 -5.70
N THR A 166 -38.84 33.73 -4.87
CA THR A 166 -39.49 35.03 -5.00
C THR A 166 -39.04 35.80 -6.24
N LEU A 167 -37.77 35.67 -6.64
CA LEU A 167 -37.21 36.33 -7.83
C LEU A 167 -37.60 35.65 -9.16
N LYS A 168 -38.25 34.47 -9.11
CA LYS A 168 -38.74 33.69 -10.27
C LYS A 168 -37.71 33.53 -11.39
N LEU A 169 -36.45 33.34 -11.05
CA LEU A 169 -35.34 33.22 -12.00
C LEU A 169 -35.09 34.43 -12.94
N SER A 170 -35.73 35.58 -12.71
CA SER A 170 -35.76 36.71 -13.66
C SER A 170 -34.83 37.88 -13.34
N HIS A 171 -34.31 37.95 -12.11
CA HIS A 171 -33.51 39.09 -11.62
C HIS A 171 -32.02 38.78 -11.52
N PHE A 172 -31.16 39.73 -11.89
CA PHE A 172 -29.70 39.55 -11.84
C PHE A 172 -29.14 39.11 -10.46
N ALA A 173 -29.85 39.41 -9.36
CA ALA A 173 -29.50 38.96 -8.01
C ALA A 173 -29.39 37.45 -7.84
N ILE A 174 -30.01 36.66 -8.72
CA ILE A 174 -29.95 35.20 -8.68
C ILE A 174 -28.53 34.67 -8.82
N VAL A 175 -27.69 35.31 -9.64
CA VAL A 175 -26.28 34.91 -9.79
C VAL A 175 -25.54 35.01 -8.45
N GLY A 176 -25.85 36.03 -7.65
CA GLY A 176 -25.29 36.21 -6.31
C GLY A 176 -25.80 35.19 -5.31
N VAL A 177 -27.09 34.84 -5.39
CA VAL A 177 -27.69 33.80 -4.53
C VAL A 177 -27.10 32.42 -4.83
N PHE A 178 -26.91 32.06 -6.11
CA PHE A 178 -26.23 30.82 -6.49
C PHE A 178 -24.78 30.79 -5.99
N ALA A 179 -24.06 31.91 -6.08
CA ALA A 179 -22.71 32.02 -5.57
C ALA A 179 -22.63 31.79 -4.04
N ILE A 180 -23.60 32.29 -3.26
CA ILE A 180 -23.68 32.01 -1.81
C ILE A 180 -23.89 30.52 -1.54
N ILE A 181 -24.81 29.87 -2.25
CA ILE A 181 -25.10 28.45 -2.08
C ILE A 181 -23.85 27.61 -2.42
N LEU A 182 -23.19 27.92 -3.53
CA LEU A 182 -21.98 27.22 -3.96
C LEU A 182 -20.79 27.47 -3.02
N ALA A 183 -20.67 28.68 -2.45
CA ALA A 183 -19.64 29.01 -1.46
C ALA A 183 -19.72 28.17 -0.18
N GLN A 184 -20.91 27.72 0.22
CA GLN A 184 -21.06 26.84 1.39
C GLN A 184 -20.51 25.43 1.13
N GLY A 185 -20.50 24.96 -0.12
CA GLY A 185 -19.95 23.67 -0.52
C GLY A 185 -18.44 23.67 -0.80
N LEU A 186 -17.76 24.82 -0.72
CA LEU A 186 -16.35 24.94 -1.11
C LEU A 186 -15.44 23.97 -0.36
N SER A 187 -15.64 23.82 0.95
CA SER A 187 -14.87 22.88 1.80
C SER A 187 -15.02 21.42 1.35
N PHE A 188 -16.19 21.02 0.85
CA PHE A 188 -16.39 19.68 0.30
C PHE A 188 -15.58 19.48 -0.99
N PHE A 189 -15.61 20.46 -1.89
CA PHE A 189 -14.85 20.38 -3.14
C PHE A 189 -13.35 20.39 -2.90
N THR A 190 -12.87 21.15 -1.92
CA THR A 190 -11.43 21.26 -1.62
C THR A 190 -10.85 20.02 -0.97
N GLN A 191 -11.63 19.31 -0.15
CA GLN A 191 -11.21 18.01 0.40
C GLN A 191 -11.06 16.92 -0.67
N ASN A 192 -11.79 17.03 -1.78
CA ASN A 192 -11.70 16.07 -2.89
C ASN A 192 -10.58 16.37 -3.91
N LEU A 193 -9.87 17.51 -3.76
CA LEU A 193 -8.77 17.89 -4.65
C LEU A 193 -7.54 16.98 -4.49
N ALA A 194 -7.23 16.56 -3.27
CA ALA A 194 -6.07 15.72 -2.96
C ALA A 194 -6.51 14.28 -2.62
N THR A 195 -5.99 13.30 -3.35
CA THR A 195 -6.10 11.88 -3.02
C THR A 195 -4.75 11.37 -2.55
N TYR A 196 -4.77 10.44 -1.59
CA TYR A 196 -3.57 9.88 -0.97
C TYR A 196 -3.41 8.38 -1.28
N PRO A 197 -3.05 7.98 -2.51
CA PRO A 197 -2.71 6.59 -2.76
C PRO A 197 -1.45 6.22 -1.98
N VAL A 198 -1.46 5.03 -1.38
CA VAL A 198 -0.26 4.43 -0.80
C VAL A 198 0.45 3.67 -1.91
N LEU A 199 1.70 4.03 -2.18
CA LEU A 199 2.52 3.37 -3.19
C LEU A 199 3.78 2.81 -2.52
N TYR A 200 4.27 1.69 -3.03
CA TYR A 200 5.56 1.13 -2.64
C TYR A 200 6.67 1.99 -3.24
N ARG A 201 7.55 2.51 -2.38
CA ARG A 201 8.78 3.16 -2.81
C ARG A 201 9.96 2.23 -2.51
N PRO A 202 10.87 1.99 -3.46
CA PRO A 202 12.13 1.35 -3.14
C PRO A 202 12.94 2.31 -2.25
N ASP A 203 13.23 1.91 -1.01
CA ASP A 203 14.26 2.56 -0.24
C ASP A 203 15.61 2.11 -0.78
N LEU A 204 16.32 3.05 -1.41
CA LEU A 204 17.57 2.84 -2.13
C LEU A 204 18.78 2.74 -1.18
N THR A 205 18.59 2.27 0.05
CA THR A 205 19.69 2.03 1.01
C THR A 205 20.49 0.77 0.65
N LEU A 206 20.90 0.70 -0.61
CA LEU A 206 21.86 -0.26 -1.13
C LEU A 206 23.16 -0.11 -0.32
N ASN A 207 23.55 -1.17 0.41
CA ASN A 207 24.83 -1.29 1.13
C ASN A 207 24.99 -0.58 2.49
N LYS A 208 23.95 -0.44 3.32
CA LYS A 208 24.23 -0.16 4.74
C LYS A 208 24.98 -1.34 5.39
N PRO A 209 26.17 -1.13 5.99
CA PRO A 209 26.82 -2.16 6.79
C PRO A 209 25.92 -2.51 7.97
N LEU A 210 25.93 -3.78 8.38
CA LEU A 210 25.20 -4.20 9.58
C LEU A 210 25.69 -3.38 10.78
N PRO A 211 24.80 -2.69 11.52
CA PRO A 211 25.16 -2.02 12.76
C PRO A 211 25.87 -2.98 13.73
N PRO A 212 26.93 -2.55 14.42
CA PRO A 212 27.62 -3.39 15.41
C PRO A 212 26.72 -3.81 16.58
N ASN A 213 25.65 -3.05 16.87
CA ASN A 213 24.68 -3.32 17.94
C ASN A 213 23.28 -3.67 17.39
N MET A 214 23.19 -4.45 16.32
CA MET A 214 21.91 -4.83 15.68
C MET A 214 20.89 -5.41 16.65
N ASP A 215 21.28 -6.36 17.50
CA ASP A 215 20.35 -7.03 18.43
C ASP A 215 19.76 -6.06 19.47
N GLU A 216 20.56 -5.10 19.93
CA GLU A 216 20.14 -4.07 20.88
C GLU A 216 19.20 -3.05 20.23
N LEU A 217 19.50 -2.62 19.00
CA LEU A 217 18.63 -1.72 18.24
C LEU A 217 17.30 -2.39 17.88
N TYR A 218 17.34 -3.67 17.48
CA TYR A 218 16.16 -4.44 17.12
C TYR A 218 15.25 -4.68 18.32
N THR A 219 15.81 -5.03 19.48
CA THR A 219 15.04 -5.19 20.73
C THR A 219 14.45 -3.87 21.21
N LYS A 220 15.18 -2.75 21.10
CA LYS A 220 14.63 -1.41 21.36
C LYS A 220 13.46 -1.06 20.45
N TRP A 221 13.56 -1.38 19.16
CA TRP A 221 12.46 -1.18 18.22
C TRP A 221 11.24 -2.04 18.58
N LEU A 222 11.43 -3.34 18.85
CA LEU A 222 10.32 -4.22 19.28
C LEU A 222 9.61 -3.70 20.54
N GLN A 223 10.36 -3.07 21.46
CA GLN A 223 9.80 -2.47 22.67
C GLN A 223 9.12 -1.11 22.43
N SER A 224 9.47 -0.39 21.37
CA SER A 224 8.87 0.91 21.02
C SER A 224 7.42 0.79 20.54
N GLY A 225 7.06 -0.35 19.95
CA GLY A 225 5.73 -0.56 19.35
C GLY A 225 5.51 0.21 18.03
N ASP A 226 6.56 0.81 17.46
CA ASP A 226 6.48 1.51 16.19
C ASP A 226 6.25 0.54 15.01
N VAL A 227 5.30 0.89 14.14
CA VAL A 227 4.90 0.05 12.99
C VAL A 227 6.01 -0.10 11.96
N ALA A 228 6.87 0.91 11.82
CA ALA A 228 7.99 0.90 10.87
C ALA A 228 9.33 0.90 11.63
N PRO A 229 10.31 0.07 11.20
CA PRO A 229 11.65 0.12 11.77
C PRO A 229 12.34 1.45 11.42
N PRO A 230 13.20 1.98 12.31
CA PRO A 230 13.98 3.18 12.04
C PRO A 230 14.86 2.99 10.79
N PRO A 231 15.27 4.07 10.09
CA PRO A 231 16.01 4.00 8.83
C PRO A 231 17.31 3.19 8.91
N GLU A 232 17.90 3.04 10.09
CA GLU A 232 19.11 2.25 10.34
C GLU A 232 18.85 0.74 10.38
N LEU A 233 17.62 0.32 10.64
CA LEU A 233 17.17 -1.07 10.69
C LEU A 233 16.42 -1.50 9.42
N GLN A 234 16.25 -0.61 8.44
CA GLN A 234 15.68 -0.91 7.12
C GLN A 234 16.72 -1.60 6.24
N ILE A 235 16.86 -2.93 6.39
CA ILE A 235 17.86 -3.72 5.68
C ILE A 235 17.26 -4.98 5.05
N ALA A 236 17.68 -5.22 3.80
CA ALA A 236 17.44 -6.46 3.08
C ALA A 236 18.78 -7.15 2.84
N ARG A 237 18.94 -8.39 3.33
CA ARG A 237 20.14 -9.21 3.09
C ARG A 237 19.77 -10.65 2.82
N ILE A 238 20.42 -11.25 1.82
CA ILE A 238 20.30 -12.68 1.52
C ILE A 238 21.67 -13.34 1.54
N VAL A 239 21.70 -14.60 1.96
CA VAL A 239 22.93 -15.36 2.12
C VAL A 239 23.34 -16.03 0.80
N ASN A 240 24.61 -15.87 0.44
CA ASN A 240 25.27 -16.61 -0.63
C ASN A 240 26.52 -17.28 -0.10
N ALA A 241 26.92 -18.38 -0.73
CA ALA A 241 28.14 -19.09 -0.41
C ALA A 241 29.09 -19.04 -1.60
N THR A 242 30.34 -18.63 -1.37
CA THR A 242 31.45 -18.79 -2.32
C THR A 242 32.30 -20.01 -1.95
N THR A 243 32.46 -20.26 -0.65
CA THR A 243 33.29 -21.34 -0.12
C THR A 243 32.50 -22.23 0.84
N TYR A 244 32.72 -23.55 0.80
CA TYR A 244 32.15 -24.49 1.77
C TYR A 244 33.22 -25.41 2.37
N GLN A 245 33.38 -25.37 3.70
CA GLN A 245 34.43 -26.10 4.44
C GLN A 245 33.90 -26.72 5.75
N ALA A 246 32.59 -26.96 5.86
CA ALA A 246 32.01 -27.47 7.11
C ALA A 246 32.29 -28.97 7.30
N GLN A 247 32.66 -29.35 8.53
CA GLN A 247 32.89 -30.74 8.96
C GLN A 247 32.38 -30.90 10.41
N SER A 248 32.05 -32.12 10.84
CA SER A 248 31.70 -32.38 12.25
C SER A 248 32.94 -32.70 13.09
N ALA A 249 32.94 -32.33 14.37
CA ALA A 249 34.04 -32.62 15.29
C ALA A 249 34.16 -34.13 15.63
N GLY A 250 35.39 -34.66 15.58
CA GLY A 250 35.74 -36.02 16.00
C GLY A 250 37.13 -36.45 15.49
N ASP A 251 37.93 -37.12 16.33
CA ASP A 251 39.34 -37.51 16.08
C ASP A 251 39.53 -38.69 15.09
N ALA A 252 38.53 -39.04 14.30
CA ALA A 252 38.66 -40.13 13.34
C ALA A 252 39.18 -39.62 11.98
N PRO A 253 40.06 -40.35 11.27
CA PRO A 253 40.59 -39.97 9.95
C PRO A 253 39.55 -40.09 8.81
N TYR A 254 38.26 -40.20 9.12
CA TYR A 254 37.19 -40.51 8.17
C TYR A 254 36.22 -39.35 7.98
N TYR A 255 35.78 -39.19 6.74
CA TYR A 255 35.06 -38.05 6.19
C TYR A 255 33.66 -37.83 6.82
N ASN A 256 33.62 -37.18 7.98
CA ASN A 256 32.35 -36.91 8.66
C ASN A 256 31.66 -35.65 8.12
N VAL A 257 30.41 -35.82 7.68
CA VAL A 257 29.54 -34.73 7.21
C VAL A 257 29.05 -33.88 8.40
N HIS A 258 29.09 -32.56 8.23
CA HIS A 258 28.53 -31.60 9.19
C HIS A 258 27.10 -31.98 9.60
N LEU A 259 26.80 -31.98 10.91
CA LEU A 259 25.51 -32.48 11.41
C LEU A 259 24.30 -31.71 10.86
N GLY A 260 24.45 -30.39 10.65
CA GLY A 260 23.42 -29.57 10.01
C GLY A 260 23.14 -29.96 8.56
N MET A 261 24.13 -30.51 7.84
CA MET A 261 23.94 -31.03 6.48
C MET A 261 23.13 -32.33 6.52
N LYS A 262 23.48 -33.26 7.42
CA LYS A 262 22.68 -34.48 7.64
C LYS A 262 21.22 -34.13 7.99
N ALA A 263 21.02 -33.22 8.93
CA ALA A 263 19.69 -32.80 9.37
C ALA A 263 18.84 -32.20 8.22
N ASN A 264 19.42 -31.35 7.39
CA ASN A 264 18.69 -30.75 6.26
C ASN A 264 18.33 -31.77 5.18
N ILE A 265 19.22 -32.73 4.88
CA ILE A 265 18.92 -33.81 3.93
C ILE A 265 17.73 -34.65 4.46
N TRP A 266 17.74 -35.02 5.73
CA TRP A 266 16.62 -35.75 6.35
C TRP A 266 15.32 -34.96 6.34
N ALA A 267 15.36 -33.66 6.64
CA ALA A 267 14.17 -32.80 6.61
C ALA A 267 13.53 -32.77 5.20
N ALA A 268 14.37 -32.75 4.16
CA ALA A 268 13.93 -32.78 2.77
C ALA A 268 13.34 -34.13 2.35
N LEU A 269 13.93 -35.25 2.81
CA LEU A 269 13.44 -36.59 2.53
C LEU A 269 12.10 -36.88 3.21
N TYR A 270 11.90 -36.39 4.44
CA TYR A 270 10.63 -36.57 5.16
C TYR A 270 9.50 -35.67 4.67
N GLY A 271 9.76 -34.76 3.72
CA GLY A 271 8.72 -33.91 3.14
C GLY A 271 8.09 -32.96 4.17
N ILE A 272 8.85 -32.54 5.18
CA ILE A 272 8.41 -31.49 6.11
C ILE A 272 8.20 -30.23 5.25
N ASP A 273 6.99 -29.67 5.30
CA ASP A 273 6.43 -28.56 4.49
C ASP A 273 7.45 -27.65 3.73
N ILE A 274 7.11 -27.25 2.51
CA ILE A 274 7.93 -26.42 1.60
C ILE A 274 8.21 -25.03 2.22
N SER A 275 7.42 -24.63 3.21
CA SER A 275 7.65 -23.45 4.06
C SER A 275 8.81 -23.59 5.06
N SER A 276 9.47 -24.75 5.11
CA SER A 276 10.44 -25.09 6.16
C SER A 276 11.89 -24.66 5.87
N ASP A 277 12.65 -24.59 6.97
CA ASP A 277 14.04 -24.14 7.07
C ASP A 277 15.06 -24.88 6.16
N TRP A 278 14.68 -26.01 5.55
CA TRP A 278 15.55 -26.74 4.61
C TRP A 278 15.42 -26.24 3.16
N TYR A 279 14.29 -25.62 2.79
CA TYR A 279 14.02 -25.13 1.42
C TYR A 279 14.28 -23.62 1.27
N THR A 280 13.97 -22.81 2.28
CA THR A 280 14.14 -21.35 2.20
C THR A 280 15.51 -20.92 2.73
N PRO A 281 16.33 -20.19 1.96
CA PRO A 281 17.60 -19.66 2.46
C PRO A 281 17.35 -18.65 3.57
N LYS A 282 18.32 -18.50 4.49
CA LYS A 282 18.21 -17.47 5.54
C LYS A 282 18.35 -16.08 4.92
N PHE A 283 17.34 -15.24 5.07
CA PHE A 283 17.38 -13.85 4.63
C PHE A 283 16.90 -12.94 5.76
N LEU A 284 17.28 -11.67 5.68
CA LEU A 284 16.84 -10.59 6.55
C LEU A 284 16.04 -9.62 5.69
N CYS A 285 14.79 -9.36 6.06
CA CYS A 285 13.91 -8.41 5.38
C CYS A 285 13.11 -7.66 6.43
N SER A 286 13.55 -6.46 6.80
CA SER A 286 12.96 -5.67 7.89
C SER A 286 11.59 -5.07 7.54
N THR A 287 11.32 -4.78 6.27
CA THR A 287 10.07 -4.16 5.80
C THR A 287 9.02 -5.18 5.37
N GLY A 288 9.39 -6.47 5.29
CA GLY A 288 8.54 -7.55 4.80
C GLY A 288 8.23 -7.54 3.30
N ASN A 289 8.69 -6.53 2.57
CA ASN A 289 8.74 -6.55 1.10
C ASN A 289 10.16 -6.17 0.65
N CYS A 290 10.93 -7.15 0.19
CA CYS A 290 12.33 -7.00 -0.19
C CYS A 290 12.61 -7.67 -1.53
N THR A 291 13.51 -7.09 -2.30
CA THR A 291 14.02 -7.68 -3.55
C THR A 291 15.53 -7.73 -3.56
N TRP A 292 16.10 -8.81 -4.08
CA TRP A 292 17.54 -8.97 -4.29
C TRP A 292 17.81 -9.13 -5.78
N LYS A 293 18.75 -8.34 -6.29
CA LYS A 293 19.24 -8.41 -7.68
C LYS A 293 19.99 -9.72 -7.91
N ASN A 294 20.33 -10.00 -9.16
CA ASN A 294 21.01 -11.22 -9.56
C ASN A 294 22.26 -11.51 -8.73
N TYR A 295 22.35 -12.74 -8.24
CA TYR A 295 23.49 -13.21 -7.46
C TYR A 295 23.78 -14.67 -7.73
N SER A 296 25.02 -15.06 -7.46
CA SER A 296 25.51 -16.42 -7.61
C SER A 296 25.84 -17.03 -6.25
N SER A 297 25.54 -18.32 -6.09
CA SER A 297 25.88 -19.09 -4.89
C SER A 297 26.34 -20.50 -5.26
N LEU A 298 27.35 -20.99 -4.53
CA LEU A 298 27.71 -22.39 -4.49
C LEU A 298 26.54 -23.22 -3.95
N GLY A 299 26.32 -24.38 -4.56
CA GLY A 299 25.28 -25.33 -4.19
C GLY A 299 25.57 -26.73 -4.71
N VAL A 300 24.54 -27.57 -4.63
CA VAL A 300 24.52 -28.92 -5.21
C VAL A 300 23.36 -29.00 -6.18
N CYS A 301 23.67 -29.30 -7.44
CA CYS A 301 22.70 -29.40 -8.50
C CYS A 301 22.37 -30.86 -8.76
N THR A 302 21.08 -31.14 -8.90
CA THR A 302 20.57 -32.46 -9.27
C THR A 302 20.09 -32.42 -10.72
N ARG A 303 20.55 -33.37 -11.54
CA ARG A 303 20.02 -33.60 -12.90
C ARG A 303 19.42 -35.00 -12.95
N CYS A 304 18.16 -35.13 -13.33
CA CYS A 304 17.45 -36.41 -13.40
C CYS A 304 16.96 -36.69 -14.81
N SER A 305 17.10 -37.95 -15.26
CA SER A 305 16.64 -38.43 -16.56
C SER A 305 15.81 -39.70 -16.39
N ASN A 306 14.71 -39.80 -17.15
CA ASN A 306 13.90 -41.01 -17.19
C ASN A 306 14.58 -42.05 -18.10
N ILE A 307 14.91 -43.21 -17.53
CA ILE A 307 15.56 -44.33 -18.24
C ILE A 307 14.66 -45.58 -18.31
N THR A 308 13.36 -45.42 -18.05
CA THR A 308 12.37 -46.51 -18.06
C THR A 308 12.36 -47.28 -19.39
N SER A 309 12.59 -46.59 -20.51
CA SER A 309 12.65 -47.23 -21.84
C SER A 309 13.82 -48.21 -22.02
N ARG A 310 14.83 -48.18 -21.13
CA ARG A 310 15.99 -49.08 -21.14
C ARG A 310 15.78 -50.34 -20.29
N LEU A 311 14.63 -50.47 -19.62
CA LEU A 311 14.33 -51.63 -18.79
C LEU A 311 14.05 -52.88 -19.62
N THR A 312 14.71 -53.97 -19.26
CA THR A 312 14.41 -55.32 -19.73
C THR A 312 13.68 -56.08 -18.64
N LYS A 313 12.55 -56.66 -19.00
CA LYS A 313 11.65 -57.37 -18.09
C LYS A 313 11.82 -58.89 -18.23
N ASN A 314 12.07 -59.57 -17.12
CA ASN A 314 12.20 -61.02 -17.06
C ASN A 314 11.26 -61.61 -15.97
N CYS A 315 10.22 -62.33 -16.37
CA CYS A 315 9.20 -62.88 -15.46
C CYS A 315 9.26 -64.40 -15.31
N VAL A 316 10.44 -65.01 -15.47
CA VAL A 316 10.59 -66.46 -15.25
C VAL A 316 10.41 -66.78 -13.76
N PRO A 317 9.54 -67.75 -13.40
CA PRO A 317 9.33 -68.17 -12.01
C PRO A 317 10.62 -68.60 -11.31
N LYS A 318 10.84 -68.10 -10.11
CA LYS A 318 11.92 -68.47 -9.19
C LYS A 318 11.32 -68.91 -7.85
N PRO A 319 11.08 -70.22 -7.65
CA PRO A 319 10.42 -70.76 -6.45
C PRO A 319 11.11 -70.41 -5.13
N SER A 320 12.41 -70.10 -5.15
CA SER A 320 13.19 -69.72 -3.96
C SER A 320 12.96 -68.29 -3.49
N SER A 321 12.40 -67.41 -4.33
CA SER A 321 12.19 -65.99 -4.04
C SER A 321 10.76 -65.50 -4.27
N ASP A 322 9.97 -66.26 -5.05
CA ASP A 322 8.57 -65.98 -5.34
C ASP A 322 7.66 -66.31 -4.15
N LEU A 323 6.56 -65.57 -4.01
CA LEU A 323 5.50 -65.92 -3.05
C LEU A 323 4.63 -67.07 -3.61
N PRO A 324 4.08 -67.96 -2.75
CA PRO A 324 3.20 -69.03 -3.21
C PRO A 324 2.02 -68.50 -4.03
N GLY A 325 1.91 -68.93 -5.29
CA GLY A 325 0.86 -68.51 -6.21
C GLY A 325 1.11 -67.20 -6.98
N PHE A 326 2.30 -66.58 -6.83
CA PHE A 326 2.67 -65.35 -7.53
C PHE A 326 4.01 -65.52 -8.26
N THR A 327 4.08 -65.07 -9.52
CA THR A 327 5.33 -65.02 -10.28
C THR A 327 5.83 -63.57 -10.32
N GLY A 328 6.88 -63.25 -9.56
CA GLY A 328 7.47 -61.92 -9.61
C GLY A 328 8.34 -61.73 -10.86
N CYS A 329 8.44 -60.49 -11.31
CA CYS A 329 9.26 -60.09 -12.46
C CYS A 329 10.49 -59.33 -11.97
N ASP A 330 11.62 -59.60 -12.60
CA ASP A 330 12.84 -58.83 -12.43
C ASP A 330 12.96 -57.83 -13.57
N PHE A 331 13.26 -56.58 -13.23
CA PHE A 331 13.41 -55.47 -14.16
C PHE A 331 14.86 -55.03 -14.10
N SER A 332 15.56 -55.11 -15.22
CA SER A 332 17.01 -54.92 -15.30
C SER A 332 17.39 -53.87 -16.33
N LEU A 333 18.48 -53.16 -16.07
CA LEU A 333 19.10 -52.18 -16.95
C LEU A 333 20.34 -52.77 -17.64
N PRO A 334 20.79 -52.18 -18.77
CA PRO A 334 21.91 -52.72 -19.56
C PRO A 334 23.25 -52.77 -18.82
N ASN A 335 23.42 -51.98 -17.76
CA ASN A 335 24.62 -51.96 -16.92
C ASN A 335 24.61 -53.01 -15.79
N GLY A 336 23.63 -53.92 -15.80
CA GLY A 336 23.49 -54.97 -14.79
C GLY A 336 22.72 -54.56 -13.55
N PHE A 337 22.25 -53.31 -13.42
CA PHE A 337 21.38 -52.92 -12.31
C PHE A 337 20.02 -53.60 -12.45
N SER A 338 19.57 -54.33 -11.43
CA SER A 338 18.26 -54.99 -11.43
C SER A 338 17.46 -54.65 -10.18
N LEU A 339 16.13 -54.63 -10.34
CA LEU A 339 15.21 -54.48 -9.22
C LEU A 339 15.41 -55.58 -8.19
N GLY A 340 15.66 -56.81 -8.64
CA GLY A 340 15.93 -57.95 -7.75
C GLY A 340 17.30 -57.96 -7.09
N GLY A 341 18.19 -57.02 -7.42
CA GLY A 341 19.58 -57.01 -6.96
C GLY A 341 20.37 -58.22 -7.45
N GLU A 342 21.57 -58.42 -6.91
CA GLU A 342 22.45 -59.54 -7.29
C GLU A 342 21.88 -60.92 -6.96
N GLU A 343 21.11 -61.02 -5.87
CA GLU A 343 20.42 -62.26 -5.48
C GLU A 343 19.18 -62.54 -6.35
N GLY A 344 18.74 -61.56 -7.15
CA GLY A 344 17.58 -61.68 -8.05
C GLY A 344 16.26 -61.88 -7.31
N SER A 345 16.11 -61.25 -6.14
CA SER A 345 14.90 -61.25 -5.30
C SER A 345 13.69 -60.75 -6.09
N ARG A 346 12.63 -61.56 -6.13
CA ARG A 346 11.37 -61.22 -6.84
C ARG A 346 10.37 -60.45 -5.99
N ARG A 347 10.77 -60.06 -4.78
CA ARG A 347 9.94 -59.32 -3.81
C ARG A 347 10.31 -57.84 -3.70
N ASN A 348 11.35 -57.41 -4.41
CA ASN A 348 11.80 -56.03 -4.39
C ASN A 348 10.78 -55.16 -5.14
N LEU A 349 10.33 -54.09 -4.49
CA LEU A 349 9.40 -53.09 -5.03
C LEU A 349 10.13 -51.82 -5.45
N MET A 350 11.26 -51.54 -4.82
CA MET A 350 12.14 -50.44 -5.18
C MET A 350 13.59 -50.83 -4.91
N ALA A 351 14.48 -50.38 -5.78
CA ALA A 351 15.92 -50.51 -5.65
C ALA A 351 16.57 -49.16 -5.97
N MET A 352 17.57 -48.77 -5.21
CA MET A 352 18.47 -47.66 -5.53
C MET A 352 19.92 -48.14 -5.43
N ASN A 353 20.75 -47.73 -6.39
CA ASN A 353 22.15 -48.09 -6.42
C ASN A 353 23.00 -46.88 -6.83
N THR A 354 24.15 -46.72 -6.17
CA THR A 354 25.08 -45.60 -6.37
C THR A 354 26.46 -46.00 -6.86
N SER A 355 26.74 -47.30 -6.96
CA SER A 355 28.06 -47.86 -7.27
C SER A 355 28.21 -48.30 -8.73
N LEU A 356 27.11 -48.42 -9.47
CA LEU A 356 27.11 -48.87 -10.86
C LEU A 356 27.46 -47.75 -11.84
N GLN A 357 27.96 -48.12 -13.02
CA GLN A 357 28.33 -47.15 -14.05
C GLN A 357 27.09 -46.42 -14.58
N PRO A 358 27.16 -45.07 -14.76
CA PRO A 358 26.07 -44.27 -15.29
C PRO A 358 25.73 -44.63 -16.74
N LEU A 359 24.45 -44.52 -17.09
CA LEU A 359 23.91 -44.78 -18.43
C LEU A 359 23.65 -43.51 -19.24
N VAL A 360 23.43 -42.37 -18.56
CA VAL A 360 23.14 -41.06 -19.14
C VAL A 360 24.24 -40.07 -18.77
N TYR A 361 24.57 -39.96 -17.49
CA TYR A 361 25.51 -38.96 -16.96
C TYR A 361 26.95 -39.45 -16.89
N THR A 362 27.52 -39.80 -18.05
CA THR A 362 28.90 -40.35 -18.17
C THR A 362 29.99 -39.30 -18.23
N ASN A 363 29.63 -38.03 -18.46
CA ASN A 363 30.53 -36.91 -18.67
C ASN A 363 31.03 -36.25 -17.37
N TYR A 364 30.47 -36.60 -16.22
CA TYR A 364 30.88 -36.04 -14.93
C TYR A 364 32.00 -36.85 -14.31
N GLU A 365 33.15 -36.21 -14.13
CA GLU A 365 34.27 -36.77 -13.38
C GLU A 365 34.04 -36.53 -11.88
N MET A 366 34.07 -37.57 -11.06
CA MET A 366 33.86 -37.46 -9.60
C MET A 366 32.58 -36.67 -9.21
N PRO A 367 31.37 -37.14 -9.55
CA PRO A 367 30.14 -36.56 -9.01
C PRO A 367 30.00 -36.87 -7.50
N ILE A 368 29.14 -36.12 -6.80
CA ILE A 368 28.80 -36.40 -5.39
C ILE A 368 28.10 -37.76 -5.30
N ALA A 369 27.14 -38.02 -6.18
CA ALA A 369 26.55 -39.33 -6.36
C ALA A 369 25.88 -39.42 -7.73
N VAL A 370 25.95 -40.59 -8.36
CA VAL A 370 25.01 -40.99 -9.41
C VAL A 370 24.08 -42.00 -8.76
N VAL A 371 22.78 -41.76 -8.77
CA VAL A 371 21.78 -42.66 -8.20
C VAL A 371 20.92 -43.19 -9.34
N GLN A 372 20.98 -44.50 -9.55
CA GLN A 372 20.05 -45.21 -10.41
C GLN A 372 18.96 -45.80 -9.53
N SER A 373 17.70 -45.67 -9.94
CA SER A 373 16.58 -46.23 -9.21
C SER A 373 15.59 -46.93 -10.12
N ILE A 374 15.00 -48.01 -9.62
CA ILE A 374 13.90 -48.73 -10.25
C ILE A 374 12.80 -48.87 -9.21
N ARG A 375 11.56 -48.54 -9.55
CA ARG A 375 10.42 -48.61 -8.65
C ARG A 375 9.17 -49.14 -9.35
N ALA A 376 8.51 -50.10 -8.72
CA ALA A 376 7.17 -50.57 -9.09
C ALA A 376 6.11 -49.80 -8.29
N TYR A 377 5.01 -49.44 -8.96
CA TYR A 377 3.89 -48.67 -8.37
C TYR A 377 2.64 -49.53 -8.20
N ASN A 378 1.84 -49.19 -7.17
CA ASN A 378 0.52 -49.77 -6.88
C ASN A 378 0.51 -51.31 -6.84
N THR A 379 1.58 -51.91 -6.32
CA THR A 379 1.71 -53.36 -6.24
C THR A 379 2.45 -53.79 -4.98
N SER A 380 2.06 -54.95 -4.44
CA SER A 380 2.77 -55.64 -3.34
C SER A 380 3.91 -56.52 -3.84
N THR A 381 3.92 -56.86 -5.13
CA THR A 381 5.02 -57.57 -5.82
C THR A 381 5.15 -57.07 -7.25
N ALA A 382 6.37 -56.81 -7.71
CA ALA A 382 6.59 -56.40 -9.10
C ALA A 382 6.25 -57.57 -10.05
N ASN A 383 5.20 -57.43 -10.84
CA ASN A 383 4.67 -58.48 -11.72
C ASN A 383 4.60 -58.03 -13.18
N SER A 384 3.98 -58.83 -14.05
CA SER A 384 3.94 -58.56 -15.49
C SER A 384 3.08 -57.35 -15.88
N THR A 385 2.12 -56.95 -15.04
CA THR A 385 1.22 -55.81 -15.29
C THR A 385 1.59 -54.57 -14.47
N SER A 386 2.63 -54.66 -13.64
CA SER A 386 3.07 -53.57 -12.77
C SER A 386 3.64 -52.42 -13.59
N SER A 387 3.23 -51.19 -13.24
CA SER A 387 3.87 -49.99 -13.76
C SER A 387 5.20 -49.81 -13.06
N VAL A 388 6.30 -49.85 -13.82
CA VAL A 388 7.67 -49.71 -13.30
C VAL A 388 8.32 -48.52 -13.96
N ASN A 389 8.86 -47.61 -13.15
CA ASN A 389 9.70 -46.52 -13.63
C ASN A 389 11.16 -46.79 -13.26
N ALA A 390 12.05 -46.37 -14.14
CA ALA A 390 13.47 -46.25 -13.83
C ALA A 390 13.96 -44.83 -14.09
N SER A 391 14.78 -44.34 -13.17
CA SER A 391 15.36 -43.00 -13.23
C SER A 391 16.86 -43.06 -12.90
N GLU A 392 17.62 -42.18 -13.54
CA GLU A 392 19.02 -41.91 -13.20
C GLU A 392 19.13 -40.44 -12.86
N CYS A 393 19.72 -40.14 -11.70
CA CYS A 393 20.00 -38.78 -11.28
C CYS A 393 21.46 -38.63 -10.88
N VAL A 394 22.06 -37.50 -11.21
CA VAL A 394 23.40 -37.13 -10.76
C VAL A 394 23.34 -35.89 -9.88
N LEU A 395 24.05 -35.93 -8.75
CA LEU A 395 24.27 -34.80 -7.85
C LEU A 395 25.71 -34.31 -8.05
N VAL A 396 25.86 -33.03 -8.40
CA VAL A 396 27.16 -32.40 -8.67
C VAL A 396 27.32 -31.08 -7.93
N PRO A 397 28.55 -30.72 -7.52
CA PRO A 397 28.82 -29.37 -7.06
C PRO A 397 28.60 -28.40 -8.22
N CYS A 398 27.92 -27.29 -7.97
CA CYS A 398 27.59 -26.32 -8.99
C CYS A 398 27.50 -24.90 -8.42
N VAL A 399 27.50 -23.92 -9.32
CA VAL A 399 27.13 -22.54 -9.00
C VAL A 399 25.76 -22.28 -9.61
N ILE A 400 24.83 -21.83 -8.77
CA ILE A 400 23.48 -21.44 -9.18
C ILE A 400 23.46 -19.92 -9.24
N LYS A 401 23.17 -19.39 -10.42
CA LYS A 401 22.91 -17.96 -10.63
C LYS A 401 21.41 -17.73 -10.50
N TYR A 402 21.02 -16.98 -9.49
CA TYR A 402 19.64 -16.58 -9.26
C TYR A 402 19.34 -15.28 -9.99
N GLY A 403 18.15 -15.20 -10.60
CA GLY A 403 17.70 -14.02 -11.32
C GLY A 403 17.32 -12.87 -10.39
N MET A 404 16.07 -12.82 -9.95
CA MET A 404 15.60 -11.91 -8.91
C MET A 404 15.00 -12.76 -7.80
N ALA A 405 15.47 -12.57 -6.56
CA ALA A 405 14.82 -13.12 -5.39
C ALA A 405 13.95 -12.05 -4.75
N TYR A 406 12.79 -12.42 -4.23
CA TYR A 406 11.92 -11.49 -3.53
C TYR A 406 11.19 -12.15 -2.38
N SER A 407 10.92 -11.33 -1.37
CA SER A 407 10.11 -11.68 -0.21
C SER A 407 8.98 -10.67 -0.15
N ALA A 408 7.73 -11.13 -0.14
CA ALA A 408 6.58 -10.25 -0.08
C ALA A 408 5.56 -10.72 0.97
N LEU A 409 5.10 -9.79 1.80
CA LEU A 409 3.88 -9.91 2.59
C LEU A 409 2.68 -9.66 1.69
N TYR A 410 1.85 -10.69 1.44
CA TYR A 410 0.58 -10.48 0.75
C TYR A 410 -0.39 -9.73 1.67
N PRO A 411 -0.95 -8.58 1.26
CA PRO A 411 -1.89 -7.82 2.08
C PRO A 411 -3.29 -8.46 2.18
N ASP A 412 -3.57 -9.53 1.42
CA ASP A 412 -4.91 -10.13 1.33
C ASP A 412 -4.92 -11.59 1.78
N VAL A 413 -4.97 -11.77 3.11
CA VAL A 413 -5.05 -13.07 3.81
C VAL A 413 -6.25 -13.91 3.36
N ARG A 414 -7.27 -13.31 2.72
CA ARG A 414 -8.52 -14.00 2.34
C ARG A 414 -8.38 -14.94 1.15
N LYS A 415 -7.28 -14.92 0.38
CA LYS A 415 -7.14 -15.75 -0.83
C LYS A 415 -6.24 -16.98 -0.69
N THR A 416 -5.30 -17.01 0.26
CA THR A 416 -4.28 -18.08 0.35
C THR A 416 -4.23 -18.80 1.68
N GLY A 417 -4.89 -18.30 2.74
CA GLY A 417 -4.90 -18.94 4.06
C GLY A 417 -3.54 -18.97 4.78
N TYR A 418 -2.50 -18.37 4.21
CA TYR A 418 -1.14 -18.34 4.75
C TYR A 418 -0.78 -16.94 5.28
N ASN A 419 -0.43 -16.88 6.56
CA ASN A 419 0.08 -15.67 7.22
C ASN A 419 1.61 -15.75 7.30
N GLY A 420 2.31 -15.30 6.25
CA GLY A 420 3.77 -15.21 6.28
C GLY A 420 4.34 -14.56 5.02
N PRO A 421 5.57 -14.00 5.08
CA PRO A 421 6.25 -13.55 3.88
C PRO A 421 6.53 -14.76 2.97
N VAL A 422 6.03 -14.72 1.74
CA VAL A 422 6.36 -15.74 0.74
C VAL A 422 7.71 -15.38 0.14
N PHE A 423 8.71 -16.24 0.33
CA PHE A 423 10.01 -16.11 -0.32
C PHE A 423 10.01 -16.91 -1.63
N MET A 424 10.49 -16.28 -2.70
CA MET A 424 10.70 -16.94 -3.99
C MET A 424 12.04 -16.53 -4.57
N GLU A 425 12.78 -17.52 -5.07
CA GLU A 425 13.99 -17.36 -5.87
C GLU A 425 13.96 -18.40 -6.99
N ASN A 426 14.32 -17.99 -8.21
CA ASN A 426 14.41 -18.88 -9.35
C ASN A 426 15.84 -18.83 -9.92
N ALA A 427 16.36 -19.98 -10.34
CA ALA A 427 17.63 -20.01 -11.05
C ALA A 427 17.46 -19.48 -12.49
N ASP A 428 18.36 -18.59 -12.87
CA ASP A 428 18.55 -18.10 -14.24
C ASP A 428 19.44 -19.08 -15.03
N SER A 429 20.54 -19.51 -14.40
CA SER A 429 21.47 -20.48 -15.00
C SER A 429 22.22 -21.29 -13.95
N ILE A 430 22.68 -22.48 -14.33
CA ILE A 430 23.52 -23.36 -13.53
C ILE A 430 24.87 -23.55 -14.20
N TRP A 431 25.95 -23.47 -13.43
CA TRP A 431 27.32 -23.79 -13.86
C TRP A 431 27.82 -25.03 -13.11
N ASP A 432 27.98 -26.13 -13.83
CA ASP A 432 28.38 -27.45 -13.32
C ASP A 432 29.71 -27.93 -13.92
N ASN A 433 30.49 -27.03 -14.54
CA ASN A 433 31.86 -27.32 -14.97
C ASN A 433 32.83 -27.08 -13.80
N TYR A 434 33.18 -28.15 -13.10
CA TYR A 434 34.03 -28.13 -11.92
C TYR A 434 35.32 -28.93 -12.16
N THR A 435 36.40 -28.55 -11.45
CA THR A 435 37.65 -29.31 -11.43
C THR A 435 37.92 -29.83 -10.03
N PHE A 436 38.33 -31.10 -9.92
CA PHE A 436 38.75 -31.71 -8.65
C PHE A 436 40.28 -31.68 -8.54
N ASN A 437 40.79 -30.88 -7.60
CA ASN A 437 42.21 -30.68 -7.33
C ASN A 437 42.58 -31.24 -5.94
N GLU A 438 43.86 -31.13 -5.56
CA GLU A 438 44.33 -31.57 -4.24
C GLU A 438 43.61 -30.90 -3.06
N ASP A 439 43.24 -29.63 -3.23
CA ASP A 439 42.53 -28.81 -2.24
C ASP A 439 41.00 -29.02 -2.23
N GLY A 440 40.46 -29.72 -3.24
CA GLY A 440 39.04 -30.02 -3.37
C GLY A 440 38.43 -29.55 -4.68
N ILE A 441 37.16 -29.17 -4.65
CA ILE A 441 36.42 -28.74 -5.84
C ILE A 441 36.62 -27.25 -6.05
N THR A 442 36.94 -26.86 -7.28
CA THR A 442 36.97 -25.47 -7.73
C THR A 442 36.06 -25.30 -8.94
N ILE A 443 35.24 -24.25 -8.93
CA ILE A 443 34.38 -23.84 -10.04
C ILE A 443 34.78 -22.43 -10.41
N ASN A 444 35.24 -22.27 -11.65
CA ASN A 444 35.60 -20.97 -12.21
C ASN A 444 34.36 -20.30 -12.83
N PRO A 445 34.25 -18.96 -12.72
CA PRO A 445 33.15 -18.22 -13.33
C PRO A 445 33.18 -18.36 -14.86
N GLN A 446 32.00 -18.38 -15.49
CA GLN A 446 31.90 -18.54 -16.94
C GLN A 446 32.41 -17.27 -17.66
N PRO A 447 33.27 -17.37 -18.69
CA PRO A 447 33.92 -16.21 -19.33
C PRO A 447 32.99 -15.29 -20.15
N ASN A 448 31.72 -15.67 -20.37
CA ASN A 448 30.81 -14.98 -21.30
C ASN A 448 29.85 -13.98 -20.65
N THR A 449 29.98 -13.66 -19.37
CA THR A 449 29.19 -12.58 -18.76
C THR A 449 29.95 -11.26 -18.87
N THR A 450 29.27 -10.22 -19.34
CA THR A 450 29.74 -8.82 -19.44
C THR A 450 30.09 -8.16 -18.09
N ALA A 451 30.08 -8.93 -17.00
CA ALA A 451 30.48 -8.51 -15.67
C ALA A 451 31.79 -9.22 -15.32
N ASN A 452 32.80 -8.45 -14.87
CA ASN A 452 34.07 -8.92 -14.33
C ASN A 452 33.88 -9.72 -13.02
N ASP A 453 33.07 -10.77 -13.04
CA ASP A 453 32.84 -11.61 -11.88
C ASP A 453 33.98 -12.62 -11.78
N THR A 454 35.06 -12.23 -11.10
CA THR A 454 36.25 -13.06 -10.86
C THR A 454 36.08 -13.99 -9.65
N THR A 455 34.86 -14.13 -9.12
CA THR A 455 34.62 -14.91 -7.91
C THR A 455 34.82 -16.40 -8.18
N LYS A 456 35.80 -16.99 -7.49
CA LYS A 456 36.05 -18.43 -7.51
C LYS A 456 35.20 -19.09 -6.44
N PHE A 457 34.53 -20.19 -6.80
CA PHE A 457 33.72 -20.97 -5.87
C PHE A 457 34.46 -22.25 -5.52
N THR A 458 34.58 -22.57 -4.23
CA THR A 458 35.41 -23.69 -3.78
C THR A 458 34.73 -24.52 -2.70
N MET A 459 34.92 -25.84 -2.75
CA MET A 459 34.50 -26.77 -1.69
C MET A 459 35.71 -27.57 -1.24
N ASP A 460 35.98 -27.54 0.07
CA ASP A 460 37.12 -28.26 0.67
C ASP A 460 37.05 -29.76 0.36
N ARG A 461 38.21 -30.37 0.08
CA ARG A 461 38.33 -31.79 -0.30
C ARG A 461 37.70 -32.73 0.72
N ARG A 462 37.96 -32.54 2.01
CA ARG A 462 37.46 -33.45 3.06
C ARG A 462 35.96 -33.30 3.19
N THR A 463 35.44 -32.07 3.11
CA THR A 463 34.02 -31.78 3.08
C THR A 463 33.35 -32.46 1.88
N TYR A 464 33.89 -32.28 0.67
CA TYR A 464 33.37 -32.88 -0.55
C TYR A 464 33.35 -34.43 -0.49
N LEU A 465 34.46 -35.06 -0.08
CA LEU A 465 34.54 -36.51 0.04
C LEU A 465 33.56 -37.05 1.10
N GLY A 466 33.36 -36.32 2.20
CA GLY A 466 32.35 -36.66 3.20
C GLY A 466 30.94 -36.65 2.62
N LEU A 467 30.60 -35.62 1.84
CA LEU A 467 29.30 -35.54 1.17
C LEU A 467 29.13 -36.69 0.18
N LYS A 468 30.16 -36.99 -0.63
CA LYS A 468 30.16 -38.09 -1.60
C LYS A 468 29.82 -39.42 -0.93
N TYR A 469 30.63 -39.86 0.02
CA TYR A 469 30.42 -41.15 0.69
C TYR A 469 29.11 -41.20 1.48
N TYR A 470 28.68 -40.09 2.07
CA TYR A 470 27.42 -40.03 2.79
C TYR A 470 26.21 -40.17 1.87
N VAL A 471 26.16 -39.43 0.75
CA VAL A 471 25.04 -39.47 -0.20
C VAL A 471 25.02 -40.82 -0.93
N GLU A 472 26.18 -41.36 -1.32
CA GLU A 472 26.29 -42.69 -1.95
C GLU A 472 25.77 -43.80 -1.03
N ALA A 473 26.11 -43.75 0.26
CA ALA A 473 25.62 -44.71 1.25
C ALA A 473 24.11 -44.53 1.54
N LEU A 474 23.62 -43.29 1.57
CA LEU A 474 22.22 -42.97 1.88
C LEU A 474 21.25 -43.51 0.83
N PHE A 475 21.62 -43.48 -0.45
CA PHE A 475 20.76 -43.90 -1.57
C PHE A 475 21.15 -45.26 -2.16
N ASN A 476 21.66 -46.19 -1.34
CA ASN A 476 22.02 -47.53 -1.79
C ASN A 476 21.29 -48.63 -0.97
N GLY A 477 20.18 -49.13 -1.51
CA GLY A 477 19.32 -50.05 -0.77
C GLY A 477 18.09 -50.51 -1.54
N PHE A 478 17.26 -51.29 -0.85
CA PHE A 478 16.11 -51.95 -1.45
C PHE A 478 14.88 -51.86 -0.53
N VAL A 479 13.71 -51.84 -1.14
CA VAL A 479 12.42 -51.98 -0.47
C VAL A 479 11.78 -53.29 -0.91
N GLN A 480 11.43 -54.12 0.05
CA GLN A 480 10.84 -55.44 -0.18
C GLN A 480 9.40 -55.50 0.33
N GLY A 481 8.51 -56.01 -0.52
CA GLY A 481 7.14 -56.37 -0.15
C GLY A 481 7.09 -57.76 0.51
N GLY A 482 6.46 -57.83 1.67
CA GLY A 482 6.20 -59.06 2.41
C GLY A 482 4.77 -59.57 2.24
N VAL A 483 4.44 -60.62 3.00
CA VAL A 483 3.07 -61.12 3.14
C VAL A 483 2.22 -60.06 3.87
N SER A 484 0.92 -59.99 3.57
CA SER A 484 -0.04 -59.03 4.16
C SER A 484 0.37 -57.55 4.07
N GLU A 485 0.91 -57.12 2.92
CA GLU A 485 1.29 -55.72 2.65
C GLU A 485 2.36 -55.13 3.59
N SER A 486 3.07 -55.99 4.32
CA SER A 486 4.22 -55.54 5.12
C SER A 486 5.35 -55.05 4.20
N LEU A 487 6.00 -53.96 4.58
CA LEU A 487 7.17 -53.42 3.87
C LEU A 487 8.41 -53.59 4.73
N SER A 488 9.50 -53.98 4.09
CA SER A 488 10.82 -54.06 4.71
C SER A 488 11.80 -53.18 3.96
N PHE A 489 12.59 -52.42 4.71
CA PHE A 489 13.55 -51.45 4.20
C PHE A 489 14.95 -51.94 4.54
N LEU A 490 15.75 -52.20 3.50
CA LEU A 490 17.04 -52.88 3.63
C LEU A 490 18.14 -51.98 3.08
N SER A 491 19.25 -51.92 3.80
CA SER A 491 20.48 -51.26 3.34
C SER A 491 21.34 -52.23 2.52
N ASP A 492 22.01 -51.72 1.49
CA ASP A 492 23.11 -52.45 0.85
C ASP A 492 24.43 -51.96 1.46
N ASN A 493 24.91 -52.68 2.49
CA ASN A 493 25.99 -52.25 3.38
C ASN A 493 27.41 -52.34 2.74
N ARG A 494 27.51 -52.24 1.40
CA ARG A 494 28.78 -52.37 0.65
C ARG A 494 29.66 -51.12 0.70
N THR A 495 29.12 -49.99 1.15
CA THR A 495 29.89 -48.75 1.32
C THR A 495 30.42 -48.66 2.76
N GLN A 496 31.73 -48.81 2.92
CA GLN A 496 32.43 -48.86 4.21
C GLN A 496 32.29 -47.58 5.05
N ASN A 497 32.28 -47.76 6.38
CA ASN A 497 32.64 -46.79 7.43
C ASN A 497 31.86 -45.46 7.57
N VAL A 498 30.80 -45.20 6.80
CA VAL A 498 29.95 -44.01 7.00
C VAL A 498 28.65 -44.38 7.71
N THR A 499 28.37 -43.69 8.83
CA THR A 499 27.10 -43.81 9.56
C THR A 499 25.96 -43.11 8.80
N ALA A 500 25.36 -43.82 7.84
CA ALA A 500 24.12 -43.44 7.17
C ALA A 500 23.02 -44.46 7.48
N SER A 501 21.82 -44.00 7.85
CA SER A 501 20.66 -44.88 8.08
C SER A 501 19.93 -45.13 6.76
N THR A 502 20.48 -45.99 5.90
CA THR A 502 19.94 -46.21 4.55
C THR A 502 18.53 -46.81 4.58
N ALA A 503 18.19 -47.63 5.57
CA ALA A 503 16.84 -48.19 5.70
C ALA A 503 15.78 -47.10 5.89
N ASP A 504 16.03 -46.13 6.77
CA ASP A 504 15.13 -44.99 7.00
C ASP A 504 15.04 -44.10 5.74
N ALA A 505 16.13 -43.97 4.98
CA ALA A 505 16.15 -43.22 3.74
C ALA A 505 15.30 -43.92 2.67
N MET A 506 15.44 -45.24 2.51
CA MET A 506 14.59 -46.03 1.61
C MET A 506 13.12 -45.93 2.00
N GLN A 507 12.82 -45.91 3.31
CA GLN A 507 11.46 -45.69 3.79
C GLN A 507 10.93 -44.30 3.41
N ALA A 508 11.71 -43.25 3.64
CA ALA A 508 11.32 -41.88 3.32
C ALA A 508 11.07 -41.68 1.81
N VAL A 509 11.92 -42.26 0.96
CA VAL A 509 11.76 -42.17 -0.50
C VAL A 509 10.59 -43.02 -1.01
N TYR A 510 10.33 -44.18 -0.39
CA TYR A 510 9.26 -45.09 -0.84
C TYR A 510 7.87 -44.69 -0.37
N LEU A 511 7.72 -44.06 0.80
CA LEU A 511 6.43 -43.65 1.36
C LEU A 511 6.18 -42.13 1.26
N PRO A 512 6.44 -41.44 0.13
CA PRO A 512 6.37 -39.99 0.10
C PRO A 512 4.93 -39.52 0.36
N GLY A 513 4.79 -38.51 1.22
CA GLY A 513 3.51 -37.85 1.51
C GLY A 513 3.06 -36.86 0.43
N THR A 514 3.86 -36.62 -0.62
CA THR A 514 3.60 -35.59 -1.64
C THR A 514 3.50 -36.18 -3.06
N LEU A 515 2.59 -35.61 -3.86
CA LEU A 515 2.32 -36.02 -5.25
C LEU A 515 3.38 -35.55 -6.26
N GLY A 516 4.36 -34.71 -5.86
CA GLY A 516 5.44 -34.20 -6.72
C GLY A 516 6.25 -33.09 -6.05
N CYS A 517 7.29 -32.60 -6.71
CA CYS A 517 8.08 -31.42 -6.27
C CYS A 517 8.53 -30.56 -7.45
N PHE A 518 9.19 -29.45 -7.13
CA PHE A 518 9.73 -28.50 -8.10
C PHE A 518 11.25 -28.64 -8.21
N ASP A 519 11.78 -28.62 -9.42
CA ASP A 519 13.22 -28.47 -9.65
C ASP A 519 13.70 -27.03 -9.42
N VAL A 520 15.01 -26.81 -9.55
CA VAL A 520 15.67 -25.50 -9.35
C VAL A 520 15.18 -24.43 -10.36
N TYR A 521 14.53 -24.83 -11.45
CA TYR A 521 13.88 -23.96 -12.44
C TYR A 521 12.36 -23.90 -12.29
N MET A 522 11.80 -24.43 -11.20
CA MET A 522 10.36 -24.50 -10.91
C MET A 522 9.55 -25.41 -11.86
N ASN A 523 10.17 -26.39 -12.51
CA ASN A 523 9.46 -27.43 -13.26
C ASN A 523 8.92 -28.51 -12.34
N VAL A 524 7.72 -29.02 -12.64
CA VAL A 524 7.07 -30.07 -11.84
C VAL A 524 7.68 -31.44 -12.14
N VAL A 525 8.08 -32.16 -11.10
CA VAL A 525 8.60 -33.53 -11.15
C VAL A 525 7.67 -34.46 -10.37
N TRP A 526 7.13 -35.46 -11.08
CA TRP A 526 6.13 -36.40 -10.55
C TRP A 526 6.73 -37.73 -10.05
N ASP A 527 7.95 -38.07 -10.48
CA ASP A 527 8.62 -39.28 -10.05
C ASP A 527 9.17 -39.10 -8.63
N ALA A 528 8.64 -39.86 -7.67
CA ALA A 528 9.02 -39.78 -6.26
C ALA A 528 10.52 -39.95 -6.01
N ASN A 529 11.19 -40.83 -6.76
CA ASN A 529 12.61 -41.09 -6.58
C ASN A 529 13.45 -39.92 -7.10
N MET A 530 13.12 -39.39 -8.29
CA MET A 530 13.73 -38.16 -8.79
C MET A 530 13.49 -37.00 -7.83
N CYS A 531 12.28 -36.90 -7.31
CA CYS A 531 11.87 -35.83 -6.43
C CYS A 531 12.65 -35.80 -5.11
N ALA A 532 12.85 -36.96 -4.48
CA ALA A 532 13.67 -37.08 -3.27
C ALA A 532 15.12 -36.60 -3.51
N LEU A 533 15.70 -36.91 -4.67
CA LEU A 533 17.07 -36.53 -5.04
C LEU A 533 17.18 -35.04 -5.39
N ILE A 534 16.14 -34.45 -6.00
CA ILE A 534 16.05 -33.01 -6.28
C ILE A 534 15.95 -32.25 -4.95
N ASN A 535 15.03 -32.65 -4.07
CA ASN A 535 14.87 -32.04 -2.75
C ASN A 535 16.16 -32.14 -1.93
N THR A 536 16.88 -33.26 -2.04
CA THR A 536 18.20 -33.43 -1.41
C THR A 536 19.20 -32.38 -1.90
N GLY A 537 19.33 -32.19 -3.22
CA GLY A 537 20.22 -31.16 -3.78
C GLY A 537 19.86 -29.73 -3.33
N VAL A 538 18.56 -29.41 -3.28
CA VAL A 538 18.06 -28.12 -2.77
C VAL A 538 18.41 -27.95 -1.28
N ALA A 539 18.19 -28.96 -0.45
CA ALA A 539 18.50 -28.92 0.97
C ALA A 539 20.00 -28.76 1.26
N MET A 540 20.82 -29.47 0.47
CA MET A 540 22.28 -29.33 0.50
C MET A 540 22.72 -27.92 0.11
N THR A 541 22.11 -27.33 -0.92
CA THR A 541 22.38 -25.95 -1.34
C THR A 541 22.05 -24.95 -0.23
N ASN A 542 20.91 -25.11 0.43
CA ASN A 542 20.48 -24.19 1.49
C ASN A 542 21.35 -24.26 2.74
N ILE A 543 21.81 -25.45 3.14
CA ILE A 543 22.72 -25.54 4.29
C ILE A 543 24.12 -25.01 3.96
N ILE A 544 24.60 -25.17 2.72
CA ILE A 544 25.85 -24.55 2.26
C ILE A 544 25.76 -23.02 2.40
N ARG A 545 24.64 -22.43 1.96
CA ARG A 545 24.35 -21.00 2.11
C ARG A 545 24.20 -20.56 3.57
N ARG A 546 23.52 -21.36 4.41
CA ARG A 546 23.37 -21.09 5.84
C ARG A 546 24.69 -21.16 6.61
N TYR A 547 25.61 -22.03 6.20
CA TYR A 547 26.95 -22.09 6.78
C TYR A 547 27.71 -20.77 6.55
N ALA A 548 27.65 -20.20 5.34
CA ALA A 548 28.26 -18.90 5.02
C ALA A 548 27.73 -17.76 5.91
N TYR A 549 26.43 -17.79 6.25
CA TYR A 549 25.83 -16.85 7.22
C TYR A 549 26.45 -16.98 8.61
N SER A 550 26.59 -18.21 9.11
CA SER A 550 27.11 -18.49 10.46
C SER A 550 28.55 -17.99 10.66
N ILE A 551 29.34 -17.94 9.59
CA ILE A 551 30.73 -17.44 9.62
C ILE A 551 30.85 -15.97 9.18
N ARG A 552 29.71 -15.28 8.93
CA ARG A 552 29.62 -13.85 8.52
C ARG A 552 30.45 -13.46 7.29
N THR A 553 30.75 -14.40 6.40
CA THR A 553 31.67 -14.13 5.30
C THR A 553 30.99 -13.48 4.09
N TYR A 554 29.73 -13.81 3.78
CA TYR A 554 29.07 -13.30 2.56
C TYR A 554 27.55 -13.11 2.73
N SER A 555 27.06 -11.92 2.38
CA SER A 555 25.63 -11.62 2.21
C SER A 555 25.45 -10.53 1.15
N ILE A 556 24.43 -10.66 0.32
CA ILE A 556 24.11 -9.69 -0.74
C ILE A 556 23.07 -8.72 -0.21
N ALA A 557 23.30 -7.42 -0.43
CA ALA A 557 22.34 -6.38 -0.12
C ALA A 557 21.18 -6.41 -1.12
N GLY A 558 19.96 -6.28 -0.60
CA GLY A 558 18.74 -6.11 -1.37
C GLY A 558 18.18 -4.70 -1.24
N GLU A 559 17.09 -4.46 -1.96
CA GLU A 559 16.27 -3.27 -1.86
C GLU A 559 15.03 -3.58 -1.00
N THR A 560 14.76 -2.73 0.00
CA THR A 560 13.56 -2.79 0.83
C THR A 560 12.50 -1.85 0.28
N PHE A 561 11.22 -2.25 0.33
CA PHE A 561 10.11 -1.36 -0.04
C PHE A 561 9.44 -0.82 1.22
N GLU A 562 9.17 0.49 1.21
CA GLU A 562 8.38 1.18 2.24
C GLU A 562 7.04 1.64 1.65
N LEU A 563 5.98 1.54 2.46
CA LEU A 563 4.67 2.08 2.13
C LEU A 563 4.68 3.60 2.40
N GLN A 564 4.66 4.40 1.34
CA GLN A 564 4.60 5.85 1.44
C GLN A 564 3.32 6.38 0.77
N SER A 565 2.63 7.31 1.44
CA SER A 565 1.51 8.04 0.85
C SER A 565 1.99 9.10 -0.13
N PHE A 566 1.42 9.11 -1.32
CA PHE A 566 1.68 10.13 -2.35
C PHE A 566 0.52 11.10 -2.45
N VAL A 567 0.77 12.34 -2.85
CA VAL A 567 -0.29 13.30 -3.16
C VAL A 567 -0.59 13.22 -4.65
N VAL A 568 -1.80 12.75 -4.99
CA VAL A 568 -2.30 12.76 -6.36
C VAL A 568 -3.46 13.74 -6.46
N ILE A 569 -3.37 14.66 -7.41
CA ILE A 569 -4.27 15.80 -7.50
C ILE A 569 -5.32 15.57 -8.58
N ARG A 570 -6.58 15.74 -8.19
CA ARG A 570 -7.74 15.63 -9.08
C ARG A 570 -8.16 17.01 -9.57
N TRP A 571 -7.54 17.45 -10.68
CA TRP A 571 -7.76 18.77 -11.28
C TRP A 571 -9.23 19.13 -11.57
N ILE A 572 -10.10 18.13 -11.78
CA ILE A 572 -11.53 18.33 -12.02
C ILE A 572 -12.22 19.10 -10.88
N TRP A 573 -11.74 18.96 -9.64
CA TRP A 573 -12.30 19.64 -8.47
C TRP A 573 -11.85 21.11 -8.32
N ILE A 574 -10.99 21.62 -9.22
CA ILE A 574 -10.70 23.07 -9.30
C ILE A 574 -11.86 23.80 -10.00
N LEU A 575 -12.63 23.11 -10.85
CA LEU A 575 -13.73 23.72 -11.60
C LEU A 575 -14.77 24.40 -10.71
N PRO A 576 -15.27 23.80 -9.60
CA PRO A 576 -16.18 24.48 -8.68
C PRO A 576 -15.57 25.73 -8.04
N VAL A 577 -14.27 25.72 -7.72
CA VAL A 577 -13.56 26.86 -7.11
C VAL A 577 -13.43 28.01 -8.10
N ALA A 578 -13.00 27.71 -9.33
CA ALA A 578 -12.92 28.68 -10.42
C ALA A 578 -14.31 29.20 -10.82
N GLY A 579 -15.31 28.32 -10.84
CA GLY A 579 -16.71 28.68 -11.09
C GLY A 579 -17.27 29.64 -10.05
N LEU A 580 -16.94 29.45 -8.76
CA LEU A 580 -17.32 30.38 -7.70
C LEU A 580 -16.69 31.77 -7.89
N TRP A 581 -15.41 31.80 -8.24
CA TRP A 581 -14.71 33.05 -8.53
C TRP A 581 -15.34 33.79 -9.72
N PHE A 582 -15.67 33.06 -10.78
CA PHE A 582 -16.33 33.62 -11.97
C PHE A 582 -17.73 34.15 -11.65
N LEU A 583 -18.52 33.42 -10.87
CA LEU A 583 -19.83 33.90 -10.40
C LEU A 583 -19.70 35.17 -9.55
N SER A 584 -18.71 35.21 -8.64
CA SER A 584 -18.42 36.38 -7.83
C SER A 584 -18.06 37.60 -8.69
N PHE A 585 -17.15 37.41 -9.65
CA PHE A 585 -16.76 38.46 -10.60
C PHE A 585 -17.94 38.97 -11.45
N ILE A 586 -18.77 38.06 -11.98
CA ILE A 586 -19.99 38.43 -12.71
C ILE A 586 -20.93 39.22 -11.81
N THR A 587 -21.14 38.78 -10.57
CA THR A 587 -22.04 39.49 -9.66
C THR A 587 -21.60 40.92 -9.43
N LEU A 588 -20.29 41.14 -9.22
CA LEU A 588 -19.72 42.48 -9.10
C LEU A 588 -19.89 43.33 -10.37
N LEU A 589 -19.58 42.79 -11.54
CA LEU A 589 -19.74 43.55 -12.79
C LEU A 589 -21.20 43.90 -13.07
N GLY A 590 -22.11 42.96 -12.86
CA GLY A 590 -23.53 43.20 -13.10
C GLY A 590 -24.19 44.05 -12.02
N THR A 591 -23.71 44.05 -10.77
CA THR A 591 -24.14 45.02 -9.75
C THR A 591 -23.73 46.43 -10.17
N ILE A 592 -22.49 46.62 -10.60
CA ILE A 592 -21.98 47.92 -11.09
C ILE A 592 -22.79 48.37 -12.31
N TRP A 593 -22.96 47.51 -13.30
CA TRP A 593 -23.69 47.84 -14.53
C TRP A 593 -25.16 48.17 -14.27
N LYS A 594 -25.87 47.33 -13.49
CA LYS A 594 -27.30 47.54 -13.19
C LYS A 594 -27.52 48.79 -12.32
N THR A 595 -26.60 49.08 -11.40
CA THR A 595 -26.63 50.29 -10.57
C THR A 595 -26.42 51.55 -11.43
N ARG A 596 -25.43 51.54 -12.34
CA ARG A 596 -25.16 52.65 -13.27
C ARG A 596 -26.32 52.88 -14.25
N ARG A 597 -26.87 51.81 -14.83
CA ARG A 597 -27.98 51.92 -15.80
C ARG A 597 -29.24 52.55 -15.19
N MET A 598 -29.49 52.32 -13.90
CA MET A 598 -30.64 52.90 -13.20
C MET A 598 -30.36 54.24 -12.52
N GLY A 599 -29.14 54.78 -12.64
CA GLY A 599 -28.76 56.05 -12.00
C GLY A 599 -28.88 56.03 -10.48
N LEU A 600 -28.77 54.85 -9.86
CA LEU A 600 -28.86 54.70 -8.40
C LEU A 600 -27.52 55.04 -7.76
N LYS A 601 -27.54 55.83 -6.67
CA LYS A 601 -26.37 56.04 -5.82
C LYS A 601 -25.98 54.71 -5.14
N VAL A 602 -24.69 54.52 -4.86
CA VAL A 602 -24.21 53.31 -4.16
C VAL A 602 -24.57 53.46 -2.68
N TRP A 603 -25.47 52.61 -2.19
CA TRP A 603 -26.00 52.71 -0.83
C TRP A 603 -25.46 51.61 0.09
N CYS A 604 -24.82 50.56 -0.44
CA CYS A 604 -24.07 49.56 0.33
C CYS A 604 -24.80 48.88 1.51
N GLY A 605 -26.13 48.92 1.51
CA GLY A 605 -26.98 48.39 2.59
C GLY A 605 -27.48 49.44 3.59
N ASN A 606 -27.11 50.72 3.44
CA ASN A 606 -27.58 51.80 4.28
C ASN A 606 -29.12 51.96 4.16
N PRO A 607 -29.87 51.93 5.27
CA PRO A 607 -31.33 52.09 5.26
C PRO A 607 -31.79 53.46 4.73
N LEU A 608 -30.90 54.45 4.68
CA LEU A 608 -31.16 55.76 4.08
C LEU A 608 -31.68 55.66 2.64
N ALA A 609 -31.33 54.59 1.91
CA ALA A 609 -31.87 54.32 0.58
C ALA A 609 -33.40 54.19 0.53
N LEU A 610 -34.05 53.67 1.58
CA LEU A 610 -35.52 53.56 1.66
C LEU A 610 -36.19 54.94 1.63
N VAL A 611 -35.56 55.92 2.26
CA VAL A 611 -36.04 57.29 2.28
C VAL A 611 -35.93 57.88 0.87
N PHE A 612 -34.75 57.82 0.26
CA PHE A 612 -34.49 58.40 -1.06
C PHE A 612 -35.24 57.71 -2.21
N LEU A 613 -35.53 56.41 -2.11
CA LEU A 613 -36.33 55.69 -3.11
C LEU A 613 -37.81 56.06 -3.08
N GLY A 614 -38.31 56.59 -1.95
CA GLY A 614 -39.70 57.04 -1.80
C GLY A 614 -39.98 58.46 -2.33
N LEU A 615 -38.93 59.28 -2.54
CA LEU A 615 -39.03 60.67 -3.02
C LEU A 615 -39.33 60.75 -4.52
N SER A 616 -40.10 61.77 -4.93
CA SER A 616 -40.36 62.06 -6.34
C SER A 616 -39.12 62.65 -7.03
N ARG A 617 -39.06 62.59 -8.37
CA ARG A 617 -37.88 63.06 -9.15
C ARG A 617 -37.58 64.55 -8.93
N GLU A 618 -38.62 65.34 -8.70
CA GLU A 618 -38.54 66.79 -8.43
C GLU A 618 -38.00 67.10 -7.02
N GLU A 619 -38.32 66.26 -6.03
CA GLU A 619 -37.79 66.38 -4.66
C GLU A 619 -36.32 65.98 -4.60
N LEU A 620 -35.92 64.97 -5.38
CA LEU A 620 -34.52 64.55 -5.53
C LEU A 620 -33.64 65.64 -6.14
N GLU A 621 -34.12 66.35 -7.17
CA GLU A 621 -33.38 67.47 -7.77
C GLU A 621 -33.24 68.67 -6.82
N LYS A 622 -34.21 68.90 -5.94
CA LYS A 622 -34.11 69.95 -4.90
C LYS A 622 -33.07 69.60 -3.84
N VAL A 623 -33.01 68.35 -3.40
CA VAL A 623 -31.99 67.89 -2.44
C VAL A 623 -30.59 67.89 -3.05
N ASN A 624 -30.45 67.67 -4.36
CA ASN A 624 -29.15 67.65 -5.04
C ASN A 624 -28.62 69.05 -5.40
N ARG A 625 -29.48 70.08 -5.45
CA ARG A 625 -29.07 71.48 -5.69
C ARG A 625 -28.65 72.23 -4.42
N ASP A 626 -29.16 71.83 -3.26
CA ASP A 626 -28.78 72.43 -1.98
C ASP A 626 -27.57 71.66 -1.40
N GLU A 627 -26.35 72.09 -1.76
CA GLU A 627 -25.13 71.61 -1.12
C GLU A 627 -25.17 71.89 0.40
N LEU A 628 -25.27 70.82 1.18
CA LEU A 628 -24.70 70.63 2.53
C LEU A 628 -24.49 71.90 3.38
N ILE A 629 -25.58 72.44 3.94
CA ILE A 629 -25.50 73.21 5.19
C ILE A 629 -26.42 72.54 6.23
N GLU A 630 -25.77 72.13 7.31
CA GLU A 630 -26.27 71.72 8.63
C GLU A 630 -27.77 71.36 8.78
N GLY A 631 -28.03 70.07 9.06
CA GLY A 631 -29.25 69.63 9.77
C GLY A 631 -30.54 69.43 8.96
N GLY A 632 -30.51 69.54 7.63
CA GLY A 632 -31.71 69.55 6.77
C GLY A 632 -32.37 68.22 6.34
N PRO A 633 -31.65 67.14 5.96
CA PRO A 633 -32.28 66.04 5.21
C PRO A 633 -33.22 65.16 6.05
N ALA A 634 -32.96 65.04 7.36
CA ALA A 634 -33.76 64.23 8.27
C ALA A 634 -35.12 64.87 8.62
N ARG A 635 -35.26 66.21 8.48
CA ARG A 635 -36.47 66.93 8.89
C ARG A 635 -37.57 67.01 7.82
N ARG A 636 -37.29 66.70 6.54
CA ARG A 636 -38.31 66.69 5.46
C ARG A 636 -38.66 65.30 4.91
N ALA A 637 -37.93 64.26 5.30
CA ALA A 637 -38.15 62.88 4.88
C ALA A 637 -39.38 62.18 5.51
N PHE A 638 -40.09 62.83 6.44
CA PHE A 638 -41.14 62.21 7.27
C PHE A 638 -42.51 62.06 6.58
N LYS A 639 -42.55 61.58 5.33
CA LYS A 639 -43.77 61.02 4.72
C LYS A 639 -43.44 59.86 3.77
N VAL A 640 -42.75 58.84 4.27
CA VAL A 640 -42.73 57.53 3.60
C VAL A 640 -44.13 56.92 3.75
N GLN A 641 -44.94 56.92 2.68
CA GLN A 641 -46.27 56.31 2.72
C GLN A 641 -46.16 54.78 2.62
N LEU A 642 -46.13 54.12 3.77
CA LEU A 642 -46.36 52.68 3.87
C LEU A 642 -47.87 52.43 3.83
N ARG A 643 -48.39 51.87 2.74
CA ARG A 643 -49.78 51.40 2.70
C ARG A 643 -49.81 49.90 2.98
N LEU A 644 -50.54 49.53 4.03
CA LEU A 644 -50.93 48.14 4.29
C LEU A 644 -52.04 47.77 3.31
N THR A 645 -51.75 46.88 2.37
CA THR A 645 -52.77 46.28 1.49
C THR A 645 -52.85 44.79 1.78
N ASN A 646 -54.02 44.30 2.16
CA ASN A 646 -54.28 42.89 2.51
C ASN A 646 -53.29 42.31 3.55
N GLY A 647 -53.01 43.06 4.63
CA GLY A 647 -52.11 42.60 5.70
C GLY A 647 -50.61 42.60 5.34
N GLN A 648 -50.23 43.10 4.17
CA GLN A 648 -48.83 43.23 3.73
C GLN A 648 -48.47 44.69 3.49
N ALA A 649 -47.33 45.13 4.06
CA ALA A 649 -46.79 46.45 3.81
C ALA A 649 -46.10 46.49 2.42
N LYS A 650 -46.44 47.49 1.62
CA LYS A 650 -45.79 47.79 0.32
C LYS A 650 -45.18 49.18 0.33
N LEU A 651 -44.00 49.30 -0.30
CA LEU A 651 -43.32 50.59 -0.50
C LEU A 651 -43.92 51.28 -1.74
N PHE A 652 -44.56 52.43 -1.56
CA PHE A 652 -45.11 53.24 -2.65
C PHE A 652 -44.20 54.41 -3.00
N ARG A 653 -44.05 54.69 -4.29
CA ARG A 653 -43.37 55.90 -4.77
C ARG A 653 -44.38 57.05 -4.77
N SER A 654 -44.05 58.18 -4.14
CA SER A 654 -44.89 59.37 -4.23
C SER A 654 -44.98 59.79 -5.69
N ARG A 655 -46.20 59.82 -6.25
CA ARG A 655 -46.45 60.35 -7.60
C ARG A 655 -46.30 61.85 -7.61
#